data_AF-A0A011MZB8-F1
#
_entry.id   AF-A0A011MZB8-F1
#
_cell.length_a   1.000
_cell.length_b   1.000
_cell.length_c   1.000
_cell.angle_alpha   90.00
_cell.angle_beta   90.00
_cell.angle_gamma   90.00
#
_symmetry.space_group_name_H-M   'P 1'
#
loop_
_entity.id
_entity.type
_entity.pdbx_description
1 polymer ?
#
loop_
_entity_poly.entity_id
_entity_poly.type
_entity_poly.pdbx_seq_one_letter_code
_entity_poly.pdbx_strand_id
1 'polypeptide(L)'
;MTDPSELANALAQPLASLPRDAAMHFRLCFYGAITRVIARLAENAGSFERVFKDFPFLAHYANQLADHGLAGVAGDQAVLRWADAVRAWEDAHGGESGQDGHDGDEGHLPLRALREALDLDDDEIALLMTVGLPEEDARFGALFARLNGAKGLRRPTVGLLAAWWTGDSGDGHDSHHSHARDVHAAIRHLTDCGLLAPVSREPPRAEWQLAVPHLLWDALRGVAVERPAAWARYRPARSLAPLDTLLIEPSLRQEVEGVTALLAANALPAVVVRGPRANGRRTLLGALARATGRGLLEIDASAPESDERWRLAGPLATLLHALPVLLLQPGPGETAAVPELPGHVGPLGVVMGRQGGLSGAAVQQAVQIDLDMPAPDERREHWRAALGSRACTDLEAVAGALRLGRGSIRRAAELAAMRATLAGRAAITPEDVRVAARSLHREALETIASPVSGGGDWRHLAVPEPTRLDLHDLALRCRHRESLGRLAGGPAGAANAGVRALFKGPSGTGKTLAARLLANTLGKDLYRVDLAAVVNKYIGETEKNLERAFSRAEELDVMLLLDEGDALLTRRTDVGSSNDRYANLETNYLLQRVESFTGILVVTTNAGDRIDGAFARRMDVVVDFPLPQAEQRRTIWDLHLPAGHAVAEAPLWDVAQRCALSGGQIRNAALHAALLAFDRGTPLGDSDLLAAVRREYRKSGGVCPLRQSA
;
A
#
# COMPACT_ATOMS: atom_id res chain seq x y z
N MET A 1 -41.05 -9.19 -49.38
CA MET A 1 -39.84 -8.36 -49.29
C MET A 1 -40.27 -7.03 -48.71
N THR A 2 -40.24 -6.93 -47.38
CA THR A 2 -40.42 -5.68 -46.64
C THR A 2 -39.20 -4.78 -46.87
N ASP A 3 -39.42 -3.47 -46.98
CA ASP A 3 -38.39 -2.49 -47.26
C ASP A 3 -37.26 -2.56 -46.20
N PRO A 4 -35.97 -2.58 -46.61
CA PRO A 4 -34.84 -2.58 -45.68
C PRO A 4 -34.89 -1.48 -44.60
N SER A 5 -35.49 -0.34 -44.90
CA SER A 5 -35.63 0.79 -43.98
C SER A 5 -36.76 0.62 -42.95
N GLU A 6 -37.82 -0.12 -43.28
CA GLU A 6 -38.98 -0.32 -42.40
C GLU A 6 -38.68 -1.23 -41.22
N LEU A 7 -37.87 -2.28 -41.41
CA LEU A 7 -37.54 -3.23 -40.33
C LEU A 7 -36.51 -2.69 -39.32
N ALA A 8 -35.58 -1.84 -39.76
CA ALA A 8 -34.66 -1.14 -38.84
C ALA A 8 -35.43 -0.09 -38.01
N ASN A 9 -36.35 0.65 -38.62
CA ASN A 9 -37.27 1.54 -37.90
C ASN A 9 -38.22 0.79 -36.95
N ALA A 10 -38.63 -0.44 -37.29
CA ALA A 10 -39.47 -1.28 -36.44
C ALA A 10 -38.78 -1.74 -35.14
N LEU A 11 -37.44 -1.89 -35.15
CA LEU A 11 -36.66 -2.22 -33.94
C LEU A 11 -36.23 -0.97 -33.16
N ALA A 12 -36.01 0.17 -33.83
CA ALA A 12 -35.50 1.38 -33.21
C ALA A 12 -36.52 2.07 -32.28
N GLN A 13 -37.80 2.11 -32.66
CA GLN A 13 -38.83 2.77 -31.83
C GLN A 13 -39.10 2.08 -30.49
N PRO A 14 -39.24 0.74 -30.39
CA PRO A 14 -39.42 0.06 -29.11
C PRO A 14 -38.22 0.21 -28.18
N LEU A 15 -37.00 0.06 -28.72
CA LEU A 15 -35.77 0.17 -27.93
C LEU A 15 -35.58 1.57 -27.36
N ALA A 16 -35.91 2.63 -28.12
CA ALA A 16 -35.78 4.02 -27.67
C ALA A 16 -36.56 4.34 -26.38
N SER A 17 -37.58 3.54 -26.03
CA SER A 17 -38.38 3.72 -24.81
C SER A 17 -37.79 3.05 -23.56
N LEU A 18 -36.71 2.26 -23.70
CA LEU A 18 -36.10 1.50 -22.61
C LEU A 18 -35.11 2.36 -21.79
N PRO A 19 -34.98 2.11 -20.46
CA PRO A 19 -34.06 2.84 -19.60
C PRO A 19 -32.61 2.65 -20.03
N ARG A 20 -31.85 3.75 -20.10
CA ARG A 20 -30.45 3.77 -20.55
C ARG A 20 -29.49 3.54 -19.38
N ASP A 21 -29.46 2.31 -18.90
CA ASP A 21 -28.54 1.88 -17.85
C ASP A 21 -27.73 0.63 -18.27
N ALA A 22 -26.68 0.32 -17.49
CA ALA A 22 -25.80 -0.82 -17.73
C ALA A 22 -26.55 -2.17 -17.74
N ALA A 23 -27.57 -2.32 -16.89
CA ALA A 23 -28.32 -3.57 -16.78
C ALA A 23 -29.19 -3.81 -18.02
N MET A 24 -29.83 -2.76 -18.54
CA MET A 24 -30.60 -2.81 -19.77
C MET A 24 -29.68 -3.02 -20.97
N HIS A 25 -28.54 -2.32 -21.02
CA HIS A 25 -27.55 -2.52 -22.08
C HIS A 25 -27.09 -3.98 -22.18
N PHE A 26 -26.74 -4.57 -21.04
CA PHE A 26 -26.42 -5.99 -20.96
C PHE A 26 -27.56 -6.87 -21.46
N ARG A 27 -28.81 -6.62 -21.02
CA ARG A 27 -29.99 -7.40 -21.46
C ARG A 27 -30.18 -7.33 -22.97
N LEU A 28 -30.05 -6.15 -23.58
CA LEU A 28 -30.19 -5.98 -25.02
C LEU A 28 -29.15 -6.81 -25.79
N CYS A 29 -27.88 -6.76 -25.38
CA CYS A 29 -26.84 -7.59 -25.98
C CYS A 29 -27.05 -9.09 -25.71
N PHE A 30 -27.56 -9.45 -24.53
CA PHE A 30 -27.88 -10.81 -24.14
C PHE A 30 -29.02 -11.40 -25.00
N TYR A 31 -30.09 -10.64 -25.21
CA TYR A 31 -31.18 -11.02 -26.10
C TYR A 31 -30.74 -11.11 -27.57
N GLY A 32 -29.83 -10.23 -28.00
CA GLY A 32 -29.19 -10.32 -29.32
C GLY A 32 -28.47 -11.66 -29.52
N ALA A 33 -27.68 -12.09 -28.52
CA ALA A 33 -27.00 -13.38 -28.55
C ALA A 33 -28.00 -14.56 -28.58
N ILE A 34 -29.07 -14.52 -27.77
CA ILE A 34 -30.11 -15.55 -27.79
C ILE A 34 -30.77 -15.65 -29.16
N THR A 35 -31.12 -14.50 -29.75
CA THR A 35 -31.76 -14.44 -31.08
C THR A 35 -30.87 -15.09 -32.14
N ARG A 36 -29.56 -14.83 -32.09
CA ARG A 36 -28.57 -15.48 -32.97
C ARG A 36 -28.48 -16.99 -32.75
N VAL A 37 -28.49 -17.45 -31.49
CA VAL A 37 -28.52 -18.89 -31.17
C VAL A 37 -29.79 -19.55 -31.72
N ILE A 38 -30.96 -18.92 -31.57
CA ILE A 38 -32.23 -19.43 -32.10
C ILE A 38 -32.20 -19.52 -33.63
N ALA A 39 -31.68 -18.49 -34.32
CA ALA A 39 -31.54 -18.47 -35.78
C ALA A 39 -30.66 -19.63 -36.27
N ARG A 40 -29.46 -19.80 -35.68
CA ARG A 40 -28.54 -20.90 -36.04
C ARG A 40 -29.10 -22.29 -35.75
N LEU A 41 -29.89 -22.44 -34.69
CA LEU A 41 -30.59 -23.71 -34.43
C LEU A 41 -31.68 -23.97 -35.48
N ALA A 42 -32.39 -22.93 -35.91
CA ALA A 42 -33.45 -23.05 -36.90
C ALA A 42 -32.92 -23.38 -38.30
N GLU A 43 -31.80 -22.79 -38.71
CA GLU A 43 -31.07 -23.16 -39.93
C GLU A 43 -30.70 -24.64 -39.93
N ASN A 44 -30.12 -25.14 -38.83
CA ASN A 44 -29.72 -26.53 -38.71
C ASN A 44 -30.90 -27.51 -38.61
N ALA A 45 -32.02 -27.10 -37.97
CA ALA A 45 -33.20 -27.93 -37.76
C ALA A 45 -34.24 -27.86 -38.91
N GLY A 46 -34.14 -26.83 -39.76
CA GLY A 46 -35.04 -26.53 -40.88
C GLY A 46 -36.33 -25.79 -40.51
N SER A 47 -36.58 -25.47 -39.24
CA SER A 47 -37.77 -24.70 -38.80
C SER A 47 -37.64 -24.23 -37.34
N PHE A 48 -38.13 -23.02 -37.05
CA PHE A 48 -38.25 -22.47 -35.69
C PHE A 48 -39.15 -23.30 -34.77
N GLU A 49 -40.24 -23.86 -35.29
CA GLU A 49 -41.15 -24.71 -34.49
C GLU A 49 -40.45 -25.94 -33.94
N ARG A 50 -39.53 -26.52 -34.73
CA ARG A 50 -38.74 -27.67 -34.31
C ARG A 50 -37.75 -27.31 -33.21
N VAL A 51 -37.12 -26.13 -33.29
CA VAL A 51 -36.23 -25.60 -32.25
C VAL A 51 -36.97 -25.45 -30.93
N PHE A 52 -38.16 -24.83 -30.93
CA PHE A 52 -38.95 -24.66 -29.71
C PHE A 52 -39.48 -25.99 -29.16
N LYS A 53 -39.72 -26.99 -30.02
CA LYS A 53 -40.07 -28.34 -29.56
C LYS A 53 -38.88 -29.05 -28.90
N ASP A 54 -37.69 -28.94 -29.47
CA ASP A 54 -36.46 -29.55 -28.94
C ASP A 54 -35.94 -28.83 -27.68
N PHE A 55 -36.16 -27.51 -27.59
CA PHE A 55 -35.74 -26.65 -26.49
C PHE A 55 -36.87 -25.69 -26.06
N PRO A 56 -37.87 -26.17 -25.29
CA PRO A 56 -39.06 -25.39 -24.93
C PRO A 56 -38.77 -24.08 -24.19
N PHE A 57 -37.65 -24.00 -23.47
CA PHE A 57 -37.30 -22.80 -22.72
C PHE A 57 -36.97 -21.59 -23.61
N LEU A 58 -36.54 -21.81 -24.86
CA LEU A 58 -36.25 -20.73 -25.81
C LEU A 58 -37.52 -19.96 -26.22
N ALA A 59 -38.68 -20.61 -26.17
CA ALA A 59 -39.96 -19.95 -26.45
C ALA A 59 -40.27 -18.86 -25.42
N HIS A 60 -39.80 -19.02 -24.17
CA HIS A 60 -39.96 -17.98 -23.14
C HIS A 60 -39.20 -16.70 -23.51
N TYR A 61 -37.97 -16.82 -24.01
CA TYR A 61 -37.17 -15.67 -24.44
C TYR A 61 -37.74 -15.00 -25.70
N ALA A 62 -38.23 -15.80 -26.65
CA ALA A 62 -38.92 -15.28 -27.83
C ALA A 62 -40.20 -14.49 -27.45
N ASN A 63 -40.95 -14.95 -26.45
CA ASN A 63 -42.13 -14.25 -25.95
C ASN A 63 -41.74 -12.95 -25.20
N GLN A 64 -40.70 -12.96 -24.38
CA GLN A 64 -40.21 -11.73 -23.73
C GLN A 64 -39.80 -10.67 -24.75
N LEU A 65 -39.14 -11.06 -25.83
CA LEU A 65 -38.82 -10.16 -26.96
C LEU A 65 -40.10 -9.59 -27.58
N ALA A 66 -41.12 -10.43 -27.80
CA ALA A 66 -42.41 -9.99 -28.32
C ALA A 66 -43.12 -9.00 -27.38
N ASP A 67 -43.06 -9.20 -26.07
CA ASP A 67 -43.62 -8.29 -25.06
C ASP A 67 -42.96 -6.90 -25.09
N HIS A 68 -41.70 -6.82 -25.53
CA HIS A 68 -40.98 -5.57 -25.76
C HIS A 68 -41.23 -4.96 -27.15
N GLY A 69 -42.24 -5.44 -27.89
CA GLY A 69 -42.57 -4.94 -29.23
C GLY A 69 -41.66 -5.48 -30.33
N LEU A 70 -40.85 -6.49 -30.04
CA LEU A 70 -39.85 -7.08 -30.95
C LEU A 70 -40.32 -8.44 -31.47
N ALA A 71 -41.63 -8.58 -31.71
CA ALA A 71 -42.23 -9.80 -32.21
C ALA A 71 -41.83 -10.05 -33.68
N GLY A 72 -41.32 -11.24 -34.00
CA GLY A 72 -41.01 -11.67 -35.38
C GLY A 72 -39.55 -11.51 -35.83
N VAL A 73 -38.62 -11.19 -34.92
CA VAL A 73 -37.17 -10.97 -35.18
C VAL A 73 -36.40 -12.30 -35.38
N ALA A 74 -37.06 -13.35 -35.82
CA ALA A 74 -36.50 -14.70 -35.92
C ALA A 74 -35.97 -15.00 -37.34
N GLY A 75 -34.98 -14.25 -37.82
CA GLY A 75 -34.35 -14.52 -39.13
C GLY A 75 -32.99 -13.83 -39.26
N ASP A 76 -32.16 -14.24 -40.23
CA ASP A 76 -30.79 -13.75 -40.40
C ASP A 76 -30.69 -12.22 -40.57
N GLN A 77 -31.64 -11.62 -41.28
CA GLN A 77 -31.71 -10.16 -41.42
C GLN A 77 -32.01 -9.43 -40.11
N ALA A 78 -32.66 -10.11 -39.17
CA ALA A 78 -33.01 -9.55 -37.87
C ALA A 78 -31.83 -9.58 -36.89
N VAL A 79 -30.94 -10.58 -37.00
CA VAL A 79 -29.70 -10.67 -36.21
C VAL A 79 -28.73 -9.54 -36.57
N LEU A 80 -28.53 -9.29 -37.87
CA LEU A 80 -27.67 -8.20 -38.35
C LEU A 80 -28.20 -6.82 -37.94
N ARG A 81 -29.52 -6.62 -37.99
CA ARG A 81 -30.16 -5.34 -37.64
C ARG A 81 -30.34 -5.13 -36.14
N TRP A 82 -30.22 -6.17 -35.32
CA TRP A 82 -30.25 -6.03 -33.86
C TRP A 82 -29.06 -5.23 -33.36
N ALA A 83 -27.87 -5.52 -33.88
CA ALA A 83 -26.66 -4.77 -33.54
C ALA A 83 -26.79 -3.28 -33.90
N ASP A 84 -27.30 -2.99 -35.10
CA ASP A 84 -27.59 -1.62 -35.54
C ASP A 84 -28.61 -0.92 -34.64
N ALA A 85 -29.66 -1.63 -34.22
CA ALA A 85 -30.70 -1.09 -33.34
C ALA A 85 -30.17 -0.80 -31.93
N VAL A 86 -29.31 -1.67 -31.38
CA VAL A 86 -28.60 -1.43 -30.12
C VAL A 86 -27.64 -0.24 -30.25
N ARG A 87 -26.90 -0.11 -31.37
CA ARG A 87 -26.06 1.07 -31.64
C ARG A 87 -26.87 2.37 -31.71
N ALA A 88 -28.02 2.34 -32.39
CA ALA A 88 -28.92 3.49 -32.44
C ALA A 88 -29.46 3.87 -31.05
N TRP A 89 -29.76 2.88 -30.21
CA TRP A 89 -30.15 3.07 -28.81
C TRP A 89 -29.01 3.64 -27.96
N GLU A 90 -27.78 3.16 -28.17
CA GLU A 90 -26.58 3.70 -27.53
C GLU A 90 -26.33 5.16 -27.91
N ASP A 91 -26.65 5.58 -29.14
CA ASP A 91 -26.36 6.91 -29.68
C ASP A 91 -27.52 7.93 -29.53
N ALA A 92 -28.74 7.47 -29.24
CA ALA A 92 -29.88 8.34 -28.94
C ALA A 92 -29.56 9.23 -27.72
N HIS A 93 -29.29 10.51 -27.97
CA HIS A 93 -28.92 11.48 -26.93
C HIS A 93 -30.07 11.63 -25.92
N GLY A 94 -29.76 11.55 -24.62
CA GLY A 94 -30.73 11.75 -23.54
C GLY A 94 -31.41 13.12 -23.66
N GLY A 95 -32.66 13.13 -24.10
CA GLY A 95 -33.53 14.29 -24.11
C GLY A 95 -34.22 14.46 -22.76
N GLU A 96 -34.11 15.66 -22.21
CA GLU A 96 -34.89 16.25 -21.12
C GLU A 96 -34.83 15.56 -19.74
N SER A 97 -34.03 16.18 -18.89
CA SER A 97 -33.95 16.05 -17.44
C SER A 97 -35.33 16.00 -16.76
N GLY A 98 -35.73 14.78 -16.38
CA GLY A 98 -36.70 14.52 -15.33
C GLY A 98 -36.08 14.82 -13.97
N GLN A 99 -36.65 15.78 -13.28
CA GLN A 99 -36.20 16.36 -12.03
C GLN A 99 -36.51 15.43 -10.84
N ASP A 100 -35.92 14.24 -10.76
CA ASP A 100 -36.05 13.33 -9.61
C ASP A 100 -34.81 12.41 -9.43
N GLY A 101 -33.69 12.99 -8.99
CA GLY A 101 -32.89 12.47 -7.87
C GLY A 101 -32.25 11.06 -7.90
N HIS A 102 -31.77 10.53 -9.02
CA HIS A 102 -30.83 9.40 -9.07
C HIS A 102 -29.52 9.74 -9.79
N ASP A 103 -28.87 10.83 -9.37
CA ASP A 103 -27.59 11.29 -9.91
C ASP A 103 -26.39 10.39 -9.52
N GLY A 104 -25.74 9.81 -10.54
CA GLY A 104 -24.38 9.27 -10.44
C GLY A 104 -23.96 8.20 -11.45
N ASP A 105 -24.88 7.63 -12.26
CA ASP A 105 -24.57 6.49 -13.15
C ASP A 105 -25.26 6.55 -14.53
N GLU A 106 -25.99 7.64 -14.84
CA GLU A 106 -26.97 7.69 -15.95
C GLU A 106 -26.39 7.82 -17.38
N GLY A 107 -25.17 7.33 -17.63
CA GLY A 107 -24.59 7.40 -18.98
C GLY A 107 -23.47 6.42 -19.33
N HIS A 108 -22.89 5.71 -18.36
CA HIS A 108 -21.84 4.74 -18.67
C HIS A 108 -22.45 3.43 -19.14
N LEU A 109 -22.13 3.03 -20.37
CA LEU A 109 -22.60 1.81 -21.01
C LEU A 109 -21.41 0.83 -21.12
N PRO A 110 -21.29 -0.18 -20.23
CA PRO A 110 -20.07 -0.98 -20.10
C PRO A 110 -19.64 -1.68 -21.39
N LEU A 111 -20.58 -2.30 -22.10
CA LEU A 111 -20.28 -3.01 -23.35
C LEU A 111 -19.85 -2.06 -24.47
N ARG A 112 -20.38 -0.82 -24.48
CA ARG A 112 -20.04 0.21 -25.47
C ARG A 112 -18.63 0.72 -25.19
N ALA A 113 -18.35 1.06 -23.94
CA ALA A 113 -17.03 1.49 -23.51
C ALA A 113 -15.98 0.40 -23.79
N LEU A 114 -16.32 -0.87 -23.53
CA LEU A 114 -15.45 -2.00 -23.84
C LEU A 114 -15.21 -2.15 -25.35
N ARG A 115 -16.28 -2.00 -26.16
CA ARG A 115 -16.21 -2.04 -27.63
C ARG A 115 -15.29 -0.95 -28.17
N GLU A 116 -15.43 0.28 -27.68
CA GLU A 116 -14.59 1.41 -28.07
C GLU A 116 -13.13 1.25 -27.60
N ALA A 117 -12.91 0.72 -26.39
CA ALA A 117 -11.57 0.60 -25.81
C ALA A 117 -10.74 -0.54 -26.42
N LEU A 118 -11.39 -1.58 -26.95
CA LEU A 118 -10.74 -2.75 -27.55
C LEU A 118 -10.95 -2.85 -29.07
N ASP A 119 -11.61 -1.87 -29.68
CA ASP A 119 -12.00 -1.90 -31.10
C ASP A 119 -12.76 -3.19 -31.47
N LEU A 120 -13.69 -3.62 -30.60
CA LEU A 120 -14.45 -4.83 -30.83
C LEU A 120 -15.52 -4.61 -31.90
N ASP A 121 -15.73 -5.61 -32.73
CA ASP A 121 -16.86 -5.61 -33.65
C ASP A 121 -18.13 -6.19 -33.00
N ASP A 122 -19.28 -6.09 -33.70
CA ASP A 122 -20.55 -6.61 -33.17
C ASP A 122 -20.59 -8.14 -33.11
N ASP A 123 -19.81 -8.82 -33.95
CA ASP A 123 -19.70 -10.29 -33.94
C ASP A 123 -18.93 -10.76 -32.70
N GLU A 124 -17.89 -10.04 -32.28
CA GLU A 124 -17.10 -10.29 -31.08
C GLU A 124 -17.91 -10.03 -29.82
N ILE A 125 -18.71 -8.96 -29.78
CA ILE A 125 -19.68 -8.74 -28.70
C ILE A 125 -20.71 -9.88 -28.66
N ALA A 126 -21.26 -10.27 -29.80
CA ALA A 126 -22.21 -11.38 -29.85
C ALA A 126 -21.57 -12.72 -29.46
N LEU A 127 -20.32 -12.98 -29.82
CA LEU A 127 -19.54 -14.15 -29.39
C LEU A 127 -19.34 -14.15 -27.86
N LEU A 128 -18.89 -13.02 -27.30
CA LEU A 128 -18.71 -12.83 -25.86
C LEU A 128 -20.01 -13.14 -25.10
N MET A 129 -21.12 -12.55 -25.54
CA MET A 129 -22.44 -12.75 -24.93
C MET A 129 -22.93 -14.20 -25.09
N THR A 130 -22.67 -14.84 -26.23
CA THR A 130 -23.03 -16.25 -26.48
C THR A 130 -22.28 -17.19 -25.54
N VAL A 131 -20.98 -16.95 -25.32
CA VAL A 131 -20.17 -17.72 -24.37
C VAL A 131 -20.67 -17.57 -22.93
N GLY A 132 -21.18 -16.38 -22.58
CA GLY A 132 -21.71 -16.09 -21.24
C GLY A 132 -23.14 -16.55 -20.98
N LEU A 133 -23.92 -16.99 -21.99
CA LEU A 133 -25.32 -17.45 -21.78
C LEU A 133 -25.51 -18.45 -20.62
N PRO A 134 -24.62 -19.47 -20.43
CA PRO A 134 -24.76 -20.42 -19.32
C PRO A 134 -24.55 -19.81 -17.93
N GLU A 135 -23.94 -18.62 -17.82
CA GLU A 135 -23.75 -17.91 -16.56
C GLU A 135 -25.06 -17.29 -16.04
N GLU A 136 -25.97 -16.92 -16.95
CA GLU A 136 -27.27 -16.34 -16.60
C GLU A 136 -28.37 -17.41 -16.47
N ASP A 137 -28.35 -18.42 -17.35
CA ASP A 137 -29.35 -19.48 -17.32
C ASP A 137 -28.72 -20.86 -17.60
N ALA A 138 -28.77 -21.72 -16.58
CA ALA A 138 -28.20 -23.06 -16.61
C ALA A 138 -28.80 -23.95 -17.72
N ARG A 139 -29.99 -23.63 -18.24
CA ARG A 139 -30.63 -24.34 -19.37
C ARG A 139 -29.80 -24.21 -20.65
N PHE A 140 -29.08 -23.11 -20.87
CA PHE A 140 -28.13 -22.98 -21.98
C PHE A 140 -26.97 -23.97 -21.84
N GLY A 141 -26.56 -24.32 -20.61
CA GLY A 141 -25.54 -25.34 -20.40
C GLY A 141 -25.98 -26.73 -20.86
N ALA A 142 -27.26 -27.08 -20.67
CA ALA A 142 -27.83 -28.31 -21.20
C ALA A 142 -27.95 -28.29 -22.73
N LEU A 143 -28.28 -27.12 -23.31
CA LEU A 143 -28.32 -26.90 -24.74
C LEU A 143 -26.94 -27.11 -25.38
N PHE A 144 -25.89 -26.47 -24.85
CA PHE A 144 -24.53 -26.64 -25.38
C PHE A 144 -24.00 -28.07 -25.20
N ALA A 145 -24.32 -28.75 -24.10
CA ALA A 145 -23.95 -30.16 -23.94
C ALA A 145 -24.57 -31.07 -25.01
N ARG A 146 -25.82 -30.78 -25.44
CA ARG A 146 -26.46 -31.51 -26.54
C ARG A 146 -25.80 -31.20 -27.88
N LEU A 147 -25.44 -29.95 -28.13
CA LEU A 147 -24.83 -29.51 -29.38
C LEU A 147 -23.38 -29.96 -29.56
N ASN A 148 -22.59 -29.93 -28.48
CA ASN A 148 -21.23 -30.44 -28.47
C ASN A 148 -21.17 -31.98 -28.58
N GLY A 149 -22.30 -32.68 -28.47
CA GLY A 149 -22.37 -34.14 -28.54
C GLY A 149 -21.85 -34.89 -27.31
N ALA A 150 -21.51 -34.19 -26.22
CA ALA A 150 -20.96 -34.78 -25.00
C ALA A 150 -21.54 -34.14 -23.72
N LYS A 151 -22.00 -34.99 -22.79
CA LYS A 151 -22.66 -34.56 -21.53
C LYS A 151 -21.78 -33.70 -20.60
N GLY A 152 -20.46 -33.75 -20.76
CA GLY A 152 -19.50 -32.96 -19.97
C GLY A 152 -19.19 -31.56 -20.52
N LEU A 153 -19.57 -31.27 -21.78
CA LEU A 153 -19.22 -30.01 -22.45
C LEU A 153 -20.39 -29.02 -22.37
N ARG A 154 -20.60 -28.42 -21.19
CA ARG A 154 -21.74 -27.52 -20.91
C ARG A 154 -21.52 -26.07 -21.34
N ARG A 155 -20.39 -25.75 -21.96
CA ARG A 155 -20.08 -24.43 -22.49
C ARG A 155 -19.84 -24.48 -23.99
N PRO A 156 -19.99 -23.37 -24.72
CA PRO A 156 -19.59 -23.33 -26.12
C PRO A 156 -18.13 -23.73 -26.29
N THR A 157 -17.89 -24.63 -27.23
CA THR A 157 -16.55 -25.03 -27.63
C THR A 157 -16.07 -24.19 -28.81
N VAL A 158 -14.76 -24.05 -28.98
CA VAL A 158 -14.19 -23.35 -30.16
C VAL A 158 -14.71 -23.95 -31.46
N GLY A 159 -14.83 -25.28 -31.56
CA GLY A 159 -15.35 -25.96 -32.75
C GLY A 159 -16.81 -25.66 -33.03
N LEU A 160 -17.66 -25.63 -31.99
CA LEU A 160 -19.07 -25.26 -32.13
C LEU A 160 -19.21 -23.81 -32.61
N LEU A 161 -18.48 -22.88 -32.00
CA LEU A 161 -18.51 -21.47 -32.38
C LEU A 161 -17.98 -21.26 -33.81
N ALA A 162 -16.89 -21.92 -34.18
CA ALA A 162 -16.35 -21.89 -35.53
C ALA A 162 -17.38 -22.40 -36.56
N ALA A 163 -18.11 -23.47 -36.26
CA ALA A 163 -19.15 -24.00 -37.14
C ALA A 163 -20.37 -23.08 -37.27
N TRP A 164 -20.68 -22.28 -36.24
CA TRP A 164 -21.84 -21.38 -36.23
C TRP A 164 -21.55 -19.97 -36.76
N TRP A 165 -20.28 -19.54 -36.77
CA TRP A 165 -19.89 -18.19 -37.17
C TRP A 165 -19.19 -18.11 -38.54
N THR A 166 -19.10 -19.21 -39.28
CA THR A 166 -18.70 -19.17 -40.70
C THR A 166 -19.72 -18.35 -41.49
N GLY A 167 -19.27 -17.24 -42.08
CA GLY A 167 -20.10 -16.40 -42.95
C GLY A 167 -20.58 -17.21 -44.16
N ASP A 168 -21.89 -17.21 -44.38
CA ASP A 168 -22.48 -17.79 -45.57
C ASP A 168 -22.02 -16.94 -46.78
N SER A 169 -21.11 -17.49 -47.58
CA SER A 169 -20.72 -16.92 -48.88
C SER A 169 -21.79 -17.32 -49.90
N GLY A 170 -23.00 -16.86 -49.63
CA GLY A 170 -24.23 -17.32 -50.27
C GLY A 170 -25.04 -16.18 -50.86
N ASP A 171 -24.40 -15.14 -51.41
CA ASP A 171 -25.01 -14.33 -52.46
C ASP A 171 -23.92 -13.53 -53.20
N GLY A 172 -23.63 -13.96 -54.43
CA GLY A 172 -22.99 -13.07 -55.38
C GLY A 172 -24.02 -12.07 -55.83
N HIS A 173 -24.00 -10.85 -55.30
CA HIS A 173 -24.12 -9.56 -55.97
C HIS A 173 -24.13 -8.46 -54.90
N ASP A 174 -23.38 -7.40 -55.19
CA ASP A 174 -23.23 -6.14 -54.45
C ASP A 174 -22.18 -6.07 -53.33
N SER A 175 -21.03 -5.57 -53.78
CA SER A 175 -19.94 -4.98 -53.04
C SER A 175 -20.40 -3.86 -52.09
N HIS A 176 -20.23 -4.06 -50.78
CA HIS A 176 -19.41 -3.24 -49.88
C HIS A 176 -19.67 -3.70 -48.42
N HIS A 177 -18.67 -4.33 -47.78
CA HIS A 177 -18.57 -4.70 -46.34
C HIS A 177 -19.10 -6.06 -45.84
N SER A 178 -18.54 -7.19 -46.32
CA SER A 178 -18.44 -8.39 -45.46
C SER A 178 -17.41 -9.37 -46.04
N HIS A 179 -16.16 -9.27 -45.61
CA HIS A 179 -15.26 -10.43 -45.71
C HIS A 179 -15.72 -11.40 -44.63
N ALA A 180 -16.01 -12.65 -44.97
CA ALA A 180 -16.22 -13.71 -43.99
C ALA A 180 -15.03 -13.74 -43.01
N ARG A 181 -15.20 -13.13 -41.83
CA ARG A 181 -14.13 -12.97 -40.84
C ARG A 181 -13.82 -14.33 -40.22
N ASP A 182 -12.53 -14.58 -39.98
CA ASP A 182 -12.07 -15.79 -39.31
C ASP A 182 -12.50 -15.76 -37.83
N VAL A 183 -13.50 -16.58 -37.49
CA VAL A 183 -14.00 -16.77 -36.12
C VAL A 183 -12.87 -17.12 -35.14
N HIS A 184 -11.85 -17.84 -35.61
CA HIS A 184 -10.69 -18.17 -34.78
C HIS A 184 -9.83 -16.94 -34.47
N ALA A 185 -9.83 -15.92 -35.34
CA ALA A 185 -9.19 -14.65 -35.09
C ALA A 185 -9.97 -13.86 -34.03
N ALA A 186 -11.31 -13.77 -34.15
CA ALA A 186 -12.17 -13.13 -33.15
C ALA A 186 -12.06 -13.79 -31.77
N ILE A 187 -12.15 -15.13 -31.69
CA ILE A 187 -11.97 -15.87 -30.43
C ILE A 187 -10.57 -15.61 -29.84
N ARG A 188 -9.54 -15.56 -30.70
CA ARG A 188 -8.17 -15.27 -30.25
C ARG A 188 -8.06 -13.86 -29.71
N HIS A 189 -8.60 -12.87 -30.42
CA HIS A 189 -8.61 -11.48 -29.99
C HIS A 189 -9.28 -11.33 -28.63
N LEU A 190 -10.51 -11.85 -28.47
CA LEU A 190 -11.22 -11.86 -27.19
C LEU A 190 -10.44 -12.58 -26.06
N THR A 191 -9.70 -13.64 -26.39
CA THR A 191 -8.86 -14.37 -25.41
C THR A 191 -7.61 -13.57 -25.04
N ASP A 192 -6.99 -12.91 -26.00
CA ASP A 192 -5.79 -12.09 -25.79
C ASP A 192 -6.12 -10.84 -24.96
N CYS A 193 -7.32 -10.27 -25.15
CA CYS A 193 -7.89 -9.20 -24.33
C CYS A 193 -8.40 -9.66 -22.95
N GLY A 194 -8.35 -10.97 -22.64
CA GLY A 194 -8.81 -11.51 -21.35
C GLY A 194 -10.33 -11.56 -21.17
N LEU A 195 -11.12 -11.30 -22.23
CA LEU A 195 -12.58 -11.37 -22.19
C LEU A 195 -13.08 -12.81 -22.23
N LEU A 196 -12.30 -13.72 -22.82
CA LEU A 196 -12.56 -15.15 -22.84
C LEU A 196 -11.37 -15.92 -22.27
N ALA A 197 -11.66 -17.01 -21.56
CA ALA A 197 -10.66 -17.93 -21.05
C ALA A 197 -11.07 -19.39 -21.35
N PRO A 198 -10.15 -20.23 -21.85
CA PRO A 198 -10.40 -21.65 -21.99
C PRO A 198 -10.43 -22.32 -20.61
N VAL A 199 -11.48 -23.10 -20.32
CA VAL A 199 -11.66 -23.81 -19.04
C VAL A 199 -10.59 -24.89 -18.85
N SER A 200 -10.22 -25.58 -19.93
CA SER A 200 -9.10 -26.52 -19.98
C SER A 200 -8.46 -26.47 -21.36
N ARG A 201 -7.13 -26.61 -21.38
CA ARG A 201 -6.33 -26.70 -22.62
C ARG A 201 -5.81 -28.11 -22.88
N GLU A 202 -6.21 -29.09 -22.07
CA GLU A 202 -5.86 -30.51 -22.25
C GLU A 202 -6.48 -31.14 -23.51
N PRO A 203 -7.78 -30.93 -23.85
CA PRO A 203 -8.35 -31.53 -25.04
C PRO A 203 -7.89 -30.79 -26.32
N PRO A 204 -8.17 -31.33 -27.52
CA PRO A 204 -7.90 -30.64 -28.78
C PRO A 204 -8.55 -29.26 -28.83
N ARG A 205 -7.94 -28.32 -29.59
CA ARG A 205 -8.40 -26.91 -29.65
C ARG A 205 -9.88 -26.75 -29.98
N ALA A 206 -10.43 -27.60 -30.84
CA ALA A 206 -11.85 -27.58 -31.20
C ALA A 206 -12.79 -27.90 -30.02
N GLU A 207 -12.31 -28.65 -29.02
CA GLU A 207 -13.05 -29.06 -27.83
C GLU A 207 -12.81 -28.14 -26.62
N TRP A 208 -11.97 -27.10 -26.77
CA TRP A 208 -11.76 -26.13 -25.70
C TRP A 208 -13.06 -25.42 -25.38
N GLN A 209 -13.55 -25.63 -24.16
CA GLN A 209 -14.68 -24.90 -23.60
C GLN A 209 -14.24 -23.48 -23.25
N LEU A 210 -14.95 -22.49 -23.74
CA LEU A 210 -14.70 -21.09 -23.42
C LEU A 210 -15.61 -20.63 -22.28
N ALA A 211 -15.10 -19.74 -21.45
CA ALA A 211 -15.83 -19.09 -20.37
C ALA A 211 -15.48 -17.61 -20.33
N VAL A 212 -16.43 -16.78 -19.90
CA VAL A 212 -16.16 -15.40 -19.53
C VAL A 212 -15.68 -15.38 -18.07
N PRO A 213 -14.58 -14.68 -17.73
CA PRO A 213 -14.17 -14.51 -16.35
C PRO A 213 -15.30 -13.89 -15.51
N HIS A 214 -15.64 -14.52 -14.39
CA HIS A 214 -16.78 -14.12 -13.54
C HIS A 214 -16.77 -12.63 -13.15
N LEU A 215 -15.60 -12.09 -12.80
CA LEU A 215 -15.44 -10.68 -12.44
C LEU A 215 -15.77 -9.70 -13.58
N LEU A 216 -15.52 -10.09 -14.83
CA LEU A 216 -15.90 -9.28 -15.99
C LEU A 216 -17.40 -9.44 -16.27
N TRP A 217 -17.94 -10.64 -16.10
CA TRP A 217 -19.37 -10.90 -16.27
C TRP A 217 -20.23 -10.12 -15.27
N ASP A 218 -19.81 -10.04 -14.01
CA ASP A 218 -20.46 -9.21 -13.00
C ASP A 218 -20.46 -7.73 -13.39
N ALA A 219 -19.30 -7.21 -13.80
CA ALA A 219 -19.15 -5.82 -14.21
C ALA A 219 -19.96 -5.49 -15.48
N LEU A 220 -20.05 -6.43 -16.43
CA LEU A 220 -20.89 -6.31 -17.64
C LEU A 220 -22.37 -6.10 -17.31
N ARG A 221 -22.86 -6.71 -16.22
CA ARG A 221 -24.24 -6.54 -15.73
C ARG A 221 -24.49 -5.23 -15.00
N GLY A 222 -23.46 -4.39 -14.84
CA GLY A 222 -23.48 -3.23 -13.96
C GLY A 222 -23.38 -3.59 -12.48
N VAL A 223 -22.99 -4.82 -12.13
CA VAL A 223 -22.78 -5.23 -10.73
C VAL A 223 -21.37 -4.86 -10.30
N ALA A 224 -21.25 -3.82 -9.49
CA ALA A 224 -19.98 -3.38 -8.94
C ALA A 224 -19.68 -4.04 -7.58
N VAL A 225 -18.71 -4.96 -7.56
CA VAL A 225 -18.24 -5.63 -6.34
C VAL A 225 -17.04 -4.88 -5.75
N GLU A 226 -17.04 -4.58 -4.44
CA GLU A 226 -15.92 -3.83 -3.80
C GLU A 226 -14.57 -4.55 -3.91
N ARG A 227 -14.58 -5.90 -3.86
CA ARG A 227 -13.39 -6.74 -4.04
C ARG A 227 -13.67 -7.80 -5.11
N PRO A 228 -13.52 -7.47 -6.40
CA PRO A 228 -13.80 -8.41 -7.49
C PRO A 228 -12.76 -9.54 -7.55
N ALA A 229 -11.57 -9.33 -7.01
CA ALA A 229 -10.53 -10.35 -6.89
C ALA A 229 -9.62 -10.07 -5.67
N ALA A 230 -8.80 -11.04 -5.26
CA ALA A 230 -7.84 -10.84 -4.17
C ALA A 230 -6.81 -9.72 -4.45
N TRP A 231 -6.51 -9.48 -5.74
CA TRP A 231 -5.58 -8.46 -6.22
C TRP A 231 -6.26 -7.12 -6.56
N ALA A 232 -7.59 -7.03 -6.49
CA ALA A 232 -8.35 -5.86 -6.94
C ALA A 232 -9.29 -5.32 -5.86
N ARG A 233 -9.37 -3.99 -5.73
CA ARG A 233 -10.38 -3.31 -4.91
C ARG A 233 -11.01 -2.16 -5.67
N TYR A 234 -12.32 -2.22 -5.87
CA TYR A 234 -13.10 -1.17 -6.50
C TYR A 234 -13.78 -0.29 -5.45
N ARG A 235 -13.79 1.02 -5.70
CA ARG A 235 -14.56 2.01 -4.93
C ARG A 235 -15.31 2.93 -5.89
N PRO A 236 -16.65 3.03 -5.83
CA PRO A 236 -17.42 3.88 -6.73
C PRO A 236 -17.14 5.37 -6.46
N ALA A 237 -17.30 6.22 -7.48
CA ALA A 237 -16.98 7.65 -7.42
C ALA A 237 -17.59 8.35 -6.19
N ARG A 238 -18.87 8.08 -5.89
CA ARG A 238 -19.60 8.63 -4.73
C ARG A 238 -18.99 8.32 -3.37
N SER A 239 -18.27 7.20 -3.25
CA SER A 239 -17.62 6.76 -1.99
C SER A 239 -16.25 7.38 -1.76
N LEU A 240 -15.66 7.98 -2.79
CA LEU A 240 -14.33 8.61 -2.73
C LEU A 240 -14.43 10.00 -2.12
N ALA A 241 -13.36 10.51 -1.50
CA ALA A 241 -13.36 11.86 -0.95
C ALA A 241 -13.37 12.90 -2.09
N PRO A 242 -14.18 13.97 -2.03
CA PRO A 242 -14.11 15.05 -3.00
C PRO A 242 -12.86 15.92 -2.76
N LEU A 243 -12.37 16.58 -3.82
CA LEU A 243 -11.10 17.34 -3.80
C LEU A 243 -11.08 18.51 -2.81
N ASP A 244 -12.22 19.17 -2.65
CA ASP A 244 -12.41 20.29 -1.70
C ASP A 244 -12.23 19.86 -0.24
N THR A 245 -12.59 18.62 0.11
CA THR A 245 -12.43 18.08 1.47
C THR A 245 -11.01 17.64 1.81
N LEU A 246 -10.10 17.59 0.83
CA LEU A 246 -8.71 17.25 1.10
C LEU A 246 -8.06 18.38 1.90
N LEU A 247 -7.52 18.05 3.08
CA LEU A 247 -6.64 18.95 3.82
C LEU A 247 -5.23 18.79 3.25
N ILE A 248 -4.84 19.72 2.39
CA ILE A 248 -3.56 19.79 1.69
C ILE A 248 -3.09 21.24 1.63
N GLU A 249 -1.78 21.46 1.52
CA GLU A 249 -1.22 22.80 1.39
C GLU A 249 -1.72 23.53 0.13
N PRO A 250 -1.83 24.88 0.15
CA PRO A 250 -2.36 25.65 -0.99
C PRO A 250 -1.59 25.44 -2.31
N SER A 251 -0.27 25.31 -2.25
CA SER A 251 0.58 25.04 -3.42
C SER A 251 0.25 23.68 -4.05
N LEU A 252 0.15 22.64 -3.23
CA LEU A 252 -0.23 21.31 -3.65
C LEU A 252 -1.68 21.28 -4.19
N ARG A 253 -2.59 22.06 -3.60
CA ARG A 253 -3.95 22.19 -4.12
C ARG A 253 -3.98 22.72 -5.56
N GLN A 254 -3.21 23.76 -5.85
CA GLN A 254 -3.12 24.32 -7.20
C GLN A 254 -2.56 23.30 -8.21
N GLU A 255 -1.54 22.53 -7.82
CA GLU A 255 -1.00 21.44 -8.63
C GLU A 255 -2.04 20.35 -8.90
N VAL A 256 -2.76 19.92 -7.87
CA VAL A 256 -3.82 18.89 -7.95
C VAL A 256 -4.98 19.35 -8.84
N GLU A 257 -5.38 20.62 -8.76
CA GLU A 257 -6.41 21.21 -9.64
C GLU A 257 -5.96 21.20 -11.10
N GLY A 258 -4.69 21.56 -11.39
CA GLY A 258 -4.11 21.49 -12.73
C GLY A 258 -4.09 20.06 -13.29
N VAL A 259 -3.68 19.09 -12.47
CA VAL A 259 -3.70 17.66 -12.85
C VAL A 259 -5.13 17.17 -13.09
N THR A 260 -6.10 17.61 -12.30
CA THR A 260 -7.52 17.27 -12.49
C THR A 260 -8.04 17.74 -13.84
N ALA A 261 -7.73 18.97 -14.23
CA ALA A 261 -8.14 19.51 -15.52
C ALA A 261 -7.53 18.72 -16.69
N LEU A 262 -6.26 18.34 -16.59
CA LEU A 262 -5.58 17.53 -17.60
C LEU A 262 -6.13 16.10 -17.69
N LEU A 263 -6.48 15.49 -16.55
CA LEU A 263 -7.14 14.18 -16.50
C LEU A 263 -8.54 14.23 -17.13
N ALA A 264 -9.32 15.28 -16.85
CA ALA A 264 -10.64 15.47 -17.45
C ALA A 264 -10.57 15.62 -18.97
N ALA A 265 -9.51 16.27 -19.48
CA ALA A 265 -9.24 16.40 -20.91
C ALA A 265 -8.60 15.14 -21.55
N ASN A 266 -8.38 14.07 -20.78
CA ASN A 266 -7.66 12.85 -21.21
C ASN A 266 -6.27 13.14 -21.81
N ALA A 267 -5.63 14.24 -21.38
CA ALA A 267 -4.36 14.73 -21.91
C ALA A 267 -3.13 14.15 -21.17
N LEU A 268 -3.36 13.34 -20.14
CA LEU A 268 -2.33 12.68 -19.35
C LEU A 268 -2.47 11.16 -19.41
N PRO A 269 -1.42 10.42 -19.78
CA PRO A 269 -1.46 8.96 -19.78
C PRO A 269 -1.35 8.38 -18.37
N ALA A 270 -0.65 9.06 -17.45
CA ALA A 270 -0.57 8.60 -16.07
C ALA A 270 -0.30 9.71 -15.04
N VAL A 271 -0.70 9.44 -13.80
CA VAL A 271 -0.41 10.25 -12.61
C VAL A 271 0.27 9.38 -11.57
N VAL A 272 1.49 9.75 -11.18
CA VAL A 272 2.28 9.04 -10.19
C VAL A 272 2.23 9.81 -8.88
N VAL A 273 1.73 9.20 -7.82
CA VAL A 273 1.77 9.81 -6.48
C VAL A 273 2.79 9.10 -5.61
N ARG A 274 3.87 9.82 -5.30
CA ARG A 274 4.97 9.35 -4.46
C ARG A 274 4.79 9.80 -3.02
N GLY A 275 5.43 9.09 -2.10
CA GLY A 275 5.48 9.49 -0.69
C GLY A 275 5.44 8.34 0.32
N PRO A 276 5.44 8.64 1.62
CA PRO A 276 5.44 7.64 2.69
C PRO A 276 4.19 6.77 2.73
N ARG A 277 4.24 5.65 3.46
CA ARG A 277 3.06 4.83 3.73
C ARG A 277 2.07 5.61 4.61
N ALA A 278 0.77 5.31 4.43
CA ALA A 278 -0.35 5.94 5.13
C ALA A 278 -0.42 7.49 5.08
N ASN A 279 0.25 8.14 4.12
CA ASN A 279 0.29 9.60 3.98
C ASN A 279 -0.88 10.23 3.19
N GLY A 280 -1.76 9.40 2.58
CA GLY A 280 -2.91 9.87 1.79
C GLY A 280 -2.84 9.65 0.28
N ARG A 281 -1.77 9.05 -0.29
CA ARG A 281 -1.62 8.84 -1.75
C ARG A 281 -2.84 8.23 -2.45
N ARG A 282 -3.41 7.16 -1.86
CA ARG A 282 -4.62 6.49 -2.37
C ARG A 282 -5.87 7.36 -2.26
N THR A 283 -5.93 8.22 -1.26
CA THR A 283 -7.03 9.18 -1.08
C THR A 283 -6.94 10.28 -2.14
N LEU A 284 -5.74 10.77 -2.44
CA LEU A 284 -5.51 11.78 -3.47
C LEU A 284 -5.94 11.28 -4.86
N LEU A 285 -5.46 10.11 -5.29
CA LEU A 285 -5.90 9.51 -6.57
C LEU A 285 -7.41 9.21 -6.57
N GLY A 286 -7.98 8.81 -5.43
CA GLY A 286 -9.42 8.65 -5.28
C GLY A 286 -10.20 9.96 -5.50
N ALA A 287 -9.68 11.08 -5.00
CA ALA A 287 -10.29 12.38 -5.19
C ALA A 287 -10.16 12.88 -6.64
N LEU A 288 -9.01 12.66 -7.28
CA LEU A 288 -8.81 12.91 -8.71
C LEU A 288 -9.77 12.07 -9.58
N ALA A 289 -9.94 10.79 -9.24
CA ALA A 289 -10.90 9.91 -9.92
C ALA A 289 -12.34 10.45 -9.77
N ARG A 290 -12.76 10.78 -8.54
CA ARG A 290 -14.09 11.35 -8.29
C ARG A 290 -14.33 12.65 -9.05
N ALA A 291 -13.34 13.54 -9.10
CA ALA A 291 -13.45 14.82 -9.80
C ALA A 291 -13.59 14.68 -11.32
N THR A 292 -13.16 13.54 -11.87
CA THR A 292 -13.32 13.18 -13.29
C THR A 292 -14.53 12.27 -13.54
N GLY A 293 -15.39 12.07 -12.53
CA GLY A 293 -16.58 11.21 -12.60
C GLY A 293 -16.29 9.72 -12.51
N ARG A 294 -15.05 9.32 -12.24
CA ARG A 294 -14.61 7.91 -12.27
C ARG A 294 -14.59 7.26 -10.89
N GLY A 295 -14.88 5.96 -10.86
CA GLY A 295 -14.54 5.10 -9.71
C GLY A 295 -13.03 4.91 -9.57
N LEU A 296 -12.60 4.19 -8.54
CA LEU A 296 -11.19 3.85 -8.32
C LEU A 296 -11.03 2.34 -8.28
N LEU A 297 -10.20 1.78 -9.16
CA LEU A 297 -9.84 0.37 -9.17
C LEU A 297 -8.39 0.21 -8.73
N GLU A 298 -8.17 -0.16 -7.47
CA GLU A 298 -6.85 -0.40 -6.91
C GLU A 298 -6.37 -1.81 -7.26
N ILE A 299 -5.19 -1.93 -7.85
CA ILE A 299 -4.62 -3.17 -8.36
C ILE A 299 -3.31 -3.45 -7.62
N ASP A 300 -3.21 -4.61 -7.00
CA ASP A 300 -1.97 -5.11 -6.42
C ASP A 300 -1.01 -5.52 -7.54
N ALA A 301 0.03 -4.70 -7.69
CA ALA A 301 1.04 -4.80 -8.74
C ALA A 301 2.30 -5.56 -8.30
N SER A 302 2.20 -6.38 -7.25
CA SER A 302 3.32 -7.24 -6.80
C SER A 302 3.60 -8.43 -7.71
N ALA A 303 2.72 -8.72 -8.66
CA ALA A 303 2.85 -9.88 -9.56
C ALA A 303 3.77 -9.61 -10.75
N PRO A 304 4.34 -10.68 -11.34
CA PRO A 304 5.07 -10.57 -12.60
C PRO A 304 4.16 -10.11 -13.73
N GLU A 305 4.73 -9.52 -14.78
CA GLU A 305 4.01 -9.03 -15.96
C GLU A 305 3.24 -10.14 -16.72
N SER A 306 3.66 -11.40 -16.57
CA SER A 306 3.00 -12.55 -17.21
C SER A 306 1.71 -13.00 -16.51
N ASP A 307 1.39 -12.43 -15.34
CA ASP A 307 0.20 -12.79 -14.57
C ASP A 307 -1.08 -12.42 -15.33
N GLU A 308 -2.05 -13.33 -15.31
CA GLU A 308 -3.33 -13.16 -16.03
C GLU A 308 -4.09 -11.90 -15.58
N ARG A 309 -3.87 -11.42 -14.35
CA ARG A 309 -4.52 -10.21 -13.83
C ARG A 309 -4.34 -8.99 -14.73
N TRP A 310 -3.23 -8.87 -15.45
CA TRP A 310 -2.94 -7.70 -16.29
C TRP A 310 -3.84 -7.63 -17.51
N ARG A 311 -4.25 -8.79 -18.04
CA ARG A 311 -5.25 -8.88 -19.10
C ARG A 311 -6.66 -8.60 -18.59
N LEU A 312 -6.94 -8.90 -17.32
CA LEU A 312 -8.26 -8.70 -16.72
C LEU A 312 -8.47 -7.28 -16.16
N ALA A 313 -7.40 -6.61 -15.73
CA ALA A 313 -7.46 -5.33 -15.05
C ALA A 313 -7.95 -4.18 -15.94
N GLY A 314 -7.50 -4.14 -17.20
CA GLY A 314 -7.90 -3.11 -18.16
C GLY A 314 -9.39 -3.18 -18.52
N PRO A 315 -9.92 -4.33 -18.98
CA PRO A 315 -11.34 -4.48 -19.28
C PRO A 315 -12.20 -4.23 -18.04
N LEU A 316 -11.79 -4.70 -16.86
CA LEU A 316 -12.51 -4.44 -15.61
C LEU A 316 -12.58 -2.95 -15.28
N ALA A 317 -11.49 -2.20 -15.47
CA ALA A 317 -11.48 -0.75 -15.25
C ALA A 317 -12.46 -0.02 -16.18
N THR A 318 -12.47 -0.40 -17.46
CA THR A 318 -13.38 0.16 -18.47
C THR A 318 -14.84 -0.17 -18.17
N LEU A 319 -15.15 -1.42 -17.82
CA LEU A 319 -16.50 -1.85 -17.48
C LEU A 319 -17.04 -1.09 -16.25
N LEU A 320 -16.21 -0.87 -15.22
CA LEU A 320 -16.59 -0.20 -13.98
C LEU A 320 -16.48 1.34 -14.00
N HIS A 321 -16.17 1.93 -15.16
CA HIS A 321 -15.87 3.36 -15.31
C HIS A 321 -14.87 3.87 -14.26
N ALA A 322 -13.76 3.15 -14.10
CA ALA A 322 -12.81 3.36 -13.01
C ALA A 322 -11.45 3.87 -13.50
N LEU A 323 -10.80 4.70 -12.70
CA LEU A 323 -9.36 4.97 -12.81
C LEU A 323 -8.60 3.76 -12.24
N PRO A 324 -7.83 3.00 -13.07
CA PRO A 324 -6.97 1.96 -12.55
C PRO A 324 -5.79 2.57 -11.79
N VAL A 325 -5.50 2.04 -10.60
CA VAL A 325 -4.41 2.50 -9.75
C VAL A 325 -3.51 1.34 -9.36
N LEU A 326 -2.27 1.36 -9.83
CA LEU A 326 -1.27 0.35 -9.52
C LEU A 326 -0.58 0.64 -8.18
N LEU A 327 -0.60 -0.35 -7.29
CA LEU A 327 0.07 -0.29 -5.99
C LEU A 327 1.46 -0.92 -6.12
N LEU A 328 2.46 -0.10 -6.44
CA LEU A 328 3.85 -0.53 -6.63
C LEU A 328 4.70 -0.20 -5.39
N GLN A 329 5.62 -1.08 -5.03
CA GLN A 329 6.56 -0.85 -3.92
C GLN A 329 7.99 -1.25 -4.31
N PRO A 330 8.56 -0.67 -5.39
CA PRO A 330 9.96 -0.92 -5.72
C PRO A 330 10.86 -0.46 -4.58
N GLY A 331 11.89 -1.26 -4.29
CA GLY A 331 12.96 -0.87 -3.39
C GLY A 331 13.91 0.16 -4.04
N PRO A 332 14.85 0.70 -3.25
CA PRO A 332 15.95 1.50 -3.78
C PRO A 332 16.72 0.74 -4.85
N GLY A 333 17.05 1.41 -5.96
CA GLY A 333 17.74 0.78 -7.11
C GLY A 333 16.87 -0.17 -7.95
N GLU A 334 15.64 -0.46 -7.55
CA GLU A 334 14.70 -1.25 -8.33
C GLU A 334 13.85 -0.35 -9.23
N THR A 335 13.62 -0.81 -10.46
CA THR A 335 12.67 -0.19 -11.38
C THR A 335 11.49 -1.12 -11.55
N ALA A 336 10.30 -0.66 -11.18
CA ALA A 336 9.07 -1.39 -11.44
C ALA A 336 8.54 -1.00 -12.82
N ALA A 337 8.30 -2.01 -13.66
CA ALA A 337 7.60 -1.81 -14.91
C ALA A 337 6.12 -1.54 -14.65
N VAL A 338 5.58 -0.52 -15.30
CA VAL A 338 4.17 -0.24 -15.36
C VAL A 338 3.61 -1.03 -16.54
N PRO A 339 2.85 -2.11 -16.30
CA PRO A 339 2.29 -2.92 -17.37
C PRO A 339 1.28 -2.12 -18.16
N GLU A 340 1.18 -2.45 -19.45
CA GLU A 340 0.05 -2.01 -20.27
C GLU A 340 -1.21 -2.72 -19.79
N LEU A 341 -2.33 -2.01 -19.83
CA LEU A 341 -3.64 -2.53 -19.45
C LEU A 341 -4.49 -2.62 -20.72
N PRO A 342 -4.49 -3.77 -21.43
CA PRO A 342 -5.31 -3.94 -22.62
C PRO A 342 -6.76 -3.60 -22.34
N GLY A 343 -7.42 -2.89 -23.25
CA GLY A 343 -8.84 -2.54 -23.10
C GLY A 343 -9.16 -1.46 -22.09
N HIS A 344 -8.16 -0.74 -21.58
CA HIS A 344 -8.34 0.53 -20.89
C HIS A 344 -7.77 1.68 -21.74
N VAL A 345 -8.64 2.64 -22.08
CA VAL A 345 -8.26 3.86 -22.80
C VAL A 345 -8.40 5.04 -21.85
N GLY A 346 -7.28 5.60 -21.42
CA GLY A 346 -7.24 6.81 -20.60
C GLY A 346 -6.15 6.75 -19.52
N PRO A 347 -6.20 7.69 -18.55
CA PRO A 347 -5.17 7.81 -17.53
C PRO A 347 -5.07 6.58 -16.63
N LEU A 348 -3.87 6.36 -16.12
CA LEU A 348 -3.51 5.40 -15.09
C LEU A 348 -3.01 6.12 -13.84
N GLY A 349 -3.40 5.67 -12.65
CA GLY A 349 -2.76 6.08 -11.41
C GLY A 349 -1.65 5.11 -10.97
N VAL A 350 -0.57 5.63 -10.40
CA VAL A 350 0.47 4.82 -9.77
C VAL A 350 0.74 5.31 -8.36
N VAL A 351 0.69 4.43 -7.37
CA VAL A 351 1.08 4.71 -5.99
C VAL A 351 2.39 3.99 -5.70
N MET A 352 3.42 4.75 -5.35
CA MET A 352 4.73 4.18 -5.02
C MET A 352 5.44 4.91 -3.89
N GLY A 353 6.35 4.21 -3.21
CA GLY A 353 7.17 4.76 -2.12
C GLY A 353 8.00 6.00 -2.53
N ARG A 354 8.78 6.54 -1.59
CA ARG A 354 9.69 7.65 -1.90
C ARG A 354 10.78 7.25 -2.89
N GLN A 355 11.20 5.98 -2.82
CA GLN A 355 12.27 5.41 -3.61
C GLN A 355 11.74 4.48 -4.69
N GLY A 356 12.63 4.14 -5.63
CA GLY A 356 12.38 3.26 -6.76
C GLY A 356 12.12 4.01 -8.07
N GLY A 357 12.47 3.35 -9.17
CA GLY A 357 12.21 3.78 -10.53
C GLY A 357 10.89 3.23 -11.07
N LEU A 358 10.37 3.88 -12.09
CA LEU A 358 9.29 3.36 -12.93
C LEU A 358 9.78 3.28 -14.37
N SER A 359 9.36 2.25 -15.09
CA SER A 359 9.53 2.13 -16.54
C SER A 359 8.20 1.81 -17.21
N GLY A 360 8.08 2.08 -18.51
CA GLY A 360 6.86 1.87 -19.29
C GLY A 360 6.45 3.12 -20.08
N ALA A 361 5.67 2.93 -21.15
CA ALA A 361 5.26 4.04 -22.02
C ALA A 361 4.42 5.08 -21.27
N ALA A 362 3.46 4.64 -20.44
CA ALA A 362 2.56 5.51 -19.70
C ALA A 362 3.29 6.48 -18.75
N VAL A 363 4.43 6.06 -18.18
CA VAL A 363 5.17 6.87 -17.20
C VAL A 363 6.14 7.87 -17.83
N GLN A 364 6.43 7.78 -19.13
CA GLN A 364 7.32 8.73 -19.83
C GLN A 364 6.74 10.14 -19.90
N GLN A 365 5.41 10.26 -19.90
CA GLN A 365 4.68 11.53 -19.93
C GLN A 365 3.79 11.69 -18.68
N ALA A 366 4.11 10.98 -17.60
CA ALA A 366 3.33 11.07 -16.37
C ALA A 366 3.63 12.36 -15.60
N VAL A 367 2.59 12.89 -14.96
CA VAL A 367 2.78 13.92 -13.92
C VAL A 367 3.04 13.22 -12.59
N GLN A 368 4.12 13.63 -11.92
CA GLN A 368 4.46 13.15 -10.59
C GLN A 368 4.04 14.17 -9.53
N ILE A 369 3.29 13.69 -8.53
CA ILE A 369 2.95 14.44 -7.32
C ILE A 369 3.68 13.82 -6.14
N ASP A 370 4.54 14.59 -5.48
CA ASP A 370 5.24 14.18 -4.27
C ASP A 370 4.42 14.55 -3.03
N LEU A 371 3.76 13.55 -2.44
CA LEU A 371 2.97 13.75 -1.21
C LEU A 371 3.86 13.54 0.02
N ASP A 372 4.45 14.61 0.52
CA ASP A 372 5.27 14.59 1.73
C ASP A 372 4.45 14.46 3.02
N MET A 373 5.17 14.35 4.15
CA MET A 373 4.56 14.39 5.48
C MET A 373 3.85 15.74 5.68
N PRO A 374 2.65 15.77 6.27
CA PRO A 374 1.92 17.00 6.47
C PRO A 374 2.71 18.00 7.32
N ALA A 375 2.70 19.26 6.89
CA ALA A 375 3.31 20.37 7.61
C ALA A 375 2.64 20.54 8.98
N PRO A 376 3.26 21.22 9.96
CA PRO A 376 2.68 21.36 11.29
C PRO A 376 1.27 21.98 11.29
N ASP A 377 1.01 22.95 10.40
CA ASP A 377 -0.30 23.60 10.29
C ASP A 377 -1.35 22.65 9.74
N GLU A 378 -1.01 21.93 8.66
CA GLU A 378 -1.84 20.89 8.07
C GLU A 378 -2.10 19.72 9.04
N ARG A 379 -1.10 19.32 9.86
CA ARG A 379 -1.29 18.31 10.91
C ARG A 379 -2.30 18.74 11.95
N ARG A 380 -2.28 20.01 12.35
CA ARG A 380 -3.25 20.55 13.31
C ARG A 380 -4.66 20.47 12.75
N GLU A 381 -4.85 20.81 11.48
CA GLU A 381 -6.13 20.68 10.80
C GLU A 381 -6.59 19.22 10.70
N HIS A 382 -5.69 18.30 10.34
CA HIS A 382 -6.00 16.87 10.32
C HIS A 382 -6.42 16.34 11.69
N TRP A 383 -5.73 16.74 12.77
CA TRP A 383 -6.12 16.36 14.11
C TRP A 383 -7.48 16.96 14.49
N ARG A 384 -7.75 18.23 14.20
CA ARG A 384 -9.06 18.86 14.44
C ARG A 384 -10.17 18.11 13.70
N ALA A 385 -9.97 17.84 12.41
CA ALA A 385 -10.95 17.13 11.59
C ALA A 385 -11.19 15.70 12.08
N ALA A 386 -10.13 14.98 12.49
CA ALA A 386 -10.24 13.60 12.95
C ALA A 386 -10.85 13.45 14.35
N LEU A 387 -10.61 14.41 15.25
CA LEU A 387 -11.20 14.42 16.60
C LEU A 387 -12.66 14.93 16.59
N GLY A 388 -13.06 15.65 15.54
CA GLY A 388 -14.42 16.16 15.36
C GLY A 388 -14.83 17.09 16.51
N SER A 389 -15.97 16.80 17.14
CA SER A 389 -16.49 17.59 18.27
C SER A 389 -15.79 17.32 19.60
N ARG A 390 -14.90 16.32 19.69
CA ARG A 390 -14.20 15.99 20.94
C ARG A 390 -12.98 16.88 21.10
N ALA A 391 -13.02 17.78 22.09
CA ALA A 391 -11.88 18.61 22.41
C ALA A 391 -10.71 17.75 22.94
N CYS A 392 -9.53 17.95 22.36
CA CYS A 392 -8.27 17.53 22.96
C CYS A 392 -7.75 18.67 23.84
N THR A 393 -7.37 18.36 25.08
CA THR A 393 -6.96 19.39 26.06
C THR A 393 -5.70 20.15 25.64
N ASP A 394 -4.84 19.56 24.81
CA ASP A 394 -3.63 20.21 24.28
C ASP A 394 -3.29 19.68 22.88
N LEU A 395 -4.00 20.19 21.89
CA LEU A 395 -3.83 19.76 20.49
C LEU A 395 -2.50 20.24 19.89
N GLU A 396 -2.03 21.41 20.30
CA GLU A 396 -0.78 22.00 19.80
C GLU A 396 0.41 21.13 20.21
N ALA A 397 0.48 20.69 21.47
CA ALA A 397 1.52 19.76 21.92
C ALA A 397 1.46 18.42 21.18
N VAL A 398 0.27 17.88 20.92
CA VAL A 398 0.09 16.62 20.18
C VAL A 398 0.57 16.75 18.73
N ALA A 399 0.12 17.79 18.01
CA ALA A 399 0.45 18.01 16.61
C ALA A 399 1.94 18.34 16.38
N GLY A 400 2.57 19.03 17.35
CA GLY A 400 4.00 19.31 17.35
C GLY A 400 4.87 18.11 17.73
N ALA A 401 4.43 17.29 18.69
CA ALA A 401 5.22 16.16 19.19
C ALA A 401 5.18 14.91 18.28
N LEU A 402 4.05 14.67 17.60
CA LEU A 402 3.82 13.46 16.79
C LEU A 402 3.79 13.80 15.29
N ARG A 403 4.86 13.45 14.58
CA ARG A 403 4.98 13.63 13.12
C ARG A 403 4.37 12.43 12.38
N LEU A 404 3.05 12.29 12.45
CA LEU A 404 2.32 11.19 11.81
C LEU A 404 1.80 11.56 10.41
N GLY A 405 1.69 10.57 9.53
CA GLY A 405 1.05 10.73 8.23
C GLY A 405 -0.46 10.95 8.37
N ARG A 406 -1.08 11.58 7.37
CA ARG A 406 -2.53 11.96 7.36
C ARG A 406 -3.46 10.80 7.76
N GLY A 407 -3.23 9.61 7.22
CA GLY A 407 -4.02 8.41 7.52
C GLY A 407 -3.76 7.85 8.93
N SER A 408 -2.53 7.97 9.43
CA SER A 408 -2.18 7.56 10.80
C SER A 408 -2.76 8.51 11.85
N ILE A 409 -2.81 9.83 11.57
CA ILE A 409 -3.50 10.81 12.42
C ILE A 409 -4.97 10.41 12.61
N ARG A 410 -5.69 10.11 11.51
CA ARG A 410 -7.11 9.73 11.58
C ARG A 410 -7.34 8.49 12.45
N ARG A 411 -6.57 7.42 12.20
CA ARG A 411 -6.68 6.18 12.99
C ARG A 411 -6.30 6.38 14.46
N ALA A 412 -5.28 7.19 14.73
CA ALA A 412 -4.84 7.48 16.09
C ALA A 412 -5.89 8.29 16.86
N ALA A 413 -6.55 9.25 16.19
CA ALA A 413 -7.65 10.02 16.76
C ALA A 413 -8.85 9.14 17.11
N GLU A 414 -9.25 8.23 16.20
CA GLU A 414 -10.34 7.26 16.45
C GLU A 414 -10.04 6.39 17.68
N LEU A 415 -8.84 5.83 17.78
CA LEU A 415 -8.42 5.02 18.92
C LEU A 415 -8.32 5.82 20.22
N ALA A 416 -7.81 7.06 20.16
CA ALA A 416 -7.74 7.95 21.32
C ALA A 416 -9.15 8.30 21.83
N ALA A 417 -10.08 8.53 20.91
CA ALA A 417 -11.48 8.76 21.24
C ALA A 417 -12.13 7.53 21.90
N MET A 418 -11.90 6.33 21.37
CA MET A 418 -12.36 5.08 21.99
C MET A 418 -11.82 4.92 23.40
N ARG A 419 -10.52 5.18 23.60
CA ARG A 419 -9.85 5.08 24.91
C ARG A 419 -10.40 6.08 25.93
N ALA A 420 -10.61 7.34 25.53
CA ALA A 420 -11.24 8.33 26.41
C ALA A 420 -12.66 7.88 26.83
N THR A 421 -13.42 7.31 25.90
CA THR A 421 -14.77 6.77 26.17
C THR A 421 -14.73 5.62 27.17
N LEU A 422 -13.81 4.66 26.99
CA LEU A 422 -13.61 3.54 27.92
C LEU A 422 -13.17 4.00 29.32
N ALA A 423 -12.45 5.11 29.40
CA ALA A 423 -12.08 5.75 30.66
C ALA A 423 -13.19 6.65 31.25
N GLY A 424 -14.39 6.68 30.66
CA GLY A 424 -15.52 7.50 31.11
C GLY A 424 -15.32 9.01 30.93
N ARG A 425 -14.40 9.44 30.05
CA ARG A 425 -14.06 10.85 29.80
C ARG A 425 -14.58 11.32 28.45
N ALA A 426 -15.14 12.53 28.43
CA ALA A 426 -15.56 13.19 27.18
C ALA A 426 -14.38 13.87 26.44
N ALA A 427 -13.40 14.40 27.20
CA ALA A 427 -12.22 15.04 26.65
C ALA A 427 -11.08 14.05 26.43
N ILE A 428 -10.39 14.22 25.30
CA ILE A 428 -9.23 13.41 24.92
C ILE A 428 -7.98 14.08 25.49
N THR A 429 -7.14 13.29 26.15
CA THR A 429 -5.86 13.79 26.69
C THR A 429 -4.72 13.50 25.71
N PRO A 430 -3.61 14.25 25.75
CA PRO A 430 -2.41 13.94 24.98
C PRO A 430 -1.90 12.51 25.22
N GLU A 431 -2.05 11.97 26.45
CA GLU A 431 -1.65 10.60 26.76
C GLU A 431 -2.53 9.56 26.04
N ASP A 432 -3.83 9.82 25.88
CA ASP A 432 -4.70 8.93 25.08
C ASP A 432 -4.21 8.85 23.63
N VAL A 433 -3.82 10.00 23.07
CA VAL A 433 -3.27 10.07 21.72
C VAL A 433 -1.92 9.37 21.62
N ARG A 434 -1.04 9.57 22.59
CA ARG A 434 0.25 8.88 22.64
C ARG A 434 0.05 7.37 22.67
N VAL A 435 -0.77 6.87 23.58
CA VAL A 435 -1.04 5.43 23.69
C VAL A 435 -1.71 4.89 22.42
N ALA A 436 -2.67 5.60 21.85
CA ALA A 436 -3.32 5.22 20.60
C ALA A 436 -2.34 5.14 19.43
N ALA A 437 -1.48 6.14 19.27
CA ALA A 437 -0.41 6.13 18.28
C ALA A 437 0.52 4.93 18.47
N ARG A 438 0.96 4.66 19.72
CA ARG A 438 1.78 3.47 20.02
C ARG A 438 1.09 2.15 19.66
N SER A 439 -0.22 2.04 19.93
CA SER A 439 -1.00 0.83 19.65
C SER A 439 -1.11 0.52 18.16
N LEU A 440 -1.18 1.54 17.30
CA LEU A 440 -1.18 1.35 15.84
C LEU A 440 0.14 0.74 15.32
N HIS A 441 1.22 0.88 16.08
CA HIS A 441 2.59 0.80 15.58
C HIS A 441 3.35 -0.43 16.07
N ARG A 442 2.80 -1.19 17.04
CA ARG A 442 3.50 -2.31 17.69
C ARG A 442 3.85 -3.45 16.72
N GLU A 443 2.90 -3.89 15.89
CA GLU A 443 3.07 -5.06 15.02
C GLU A 443 3.99 -4.81 13.81
N ALA A 444 4.18 -3.54 13.38
CA ALA A 444 4.81 -3.23 12.10
C ALA A 444 6.35 -3.26 12.10
N LEU A 445 6.99 -3.13 13.27
CA LEU A 445 8.45 -3.07 13.43
C LEU A 445 9.06 -4.30 14.10
N GLU A 446 8.26 -5.15 14.77
CA GLU A 446 8.74 -6.27 15.60
C GLU A 446 9.50 -7.36 14.81
N THR A 447 9.32 -7.43 13.49
CA THR A 447 10.04 -8.40 12.63
C THR A 447 11.50 -7.99 12.36
N ILE A 448 11.85 -6.70 12.46
CA ILE A 448 13.17 -6.17 12.07
C ILE A 448 13.85 -5.41 13.23
N ALA A 449 13.09 -4.85 14.17
CA ALA A 449 13.59 -4.09 15.30
C ALA A 449 12.95 -4.53 16.62
N SER A 450 13.75 -4.51 17.69
CA SER A 450 13.31 -4.86 19.04
C SER A 450 12.88 -3.61 19.82
N PRO A 451 11.68 -3.55 20.40
CA PRO A 451 11.29 -2.43 21.24
C PRO A 451 12.15 -2.40 22.51
N VAL A 452 12.65 -1.23 22.88
CA VAL A 452 13.35 -0.99 24.14
C VAL A 452 12.34 -0.44 25.13
N SER A 453 12.10 -1.15 26.23
CA SER A 453 11.14 -0.72 27.26
C SER A 453 11.42 0.73 27.69
N GLY A 454 10.38 1.56 27.59
CA GLY A 454 10.44 2.96 28.00
C GLY A 454 10.51 3.15 29.51
N GLY A 455 10.73 4.40 29.91
CA GLY A 455 10.79 4.82 31.31
C GLY A 455 12.19 5.15 31.84
N GLY A 456 12.21 5.83 32.98
CA GLY A 456 13.42 6.34 33.62
C GLY A 456 13.51 7.87 33.59
N ASP A 457 14.35 8.39 34.47
CA ASP A 457 14.59 9.82 34.67
C ASP A 457 16.08 10.10 34.41
N TRP A 458 16.41 11.31 33.94
CA TRP A 458 17.79 11.78 33.83
C TRP A 458 18.55 11.69 35.16
N ARG A 459 17.85 11.75 36.29
CA ARG A 459 18.42 11.48 37.63
C ARG A 459 19.06 10.09 37.78
N HIS A 460 18.68 9.13 36.93
CA HIS A 460 19.26 7.78 36.92
C HIS A 460 20.50 7.65 36.03
N LEU A 461 20.95 8.74 35.41
CA LEU A 461 22.15 8.78 34.57
C LEU A 461 23.20 9.70 35.19
N ALA A 462 24.26 9.11 35.74
CA ALA A 462 25.40 9.86 36.25
C ALA A 462 26.49 9.97 35.18
N VAL A 463 26.60 11.13 34.56
CA VAL A 463 27.60 11.47 33.53
C VAL A 463 28.30 12.79 33.87
N PRO A 464 29.49 13.06 33.31
CA PRO A 464 30.14 14.36 33.46
C PRO A 464 29.28 15.50 32.91
N GLU A 465 29.54 16.71 33.41
CA GLU A 465 28.79 17.92 33.03
C GLU A 465 28.80 18.19 31.51
N PRO A 466 29.93 18.09 30.78
CA PRO A 466 29.93 18.28 29.33
C PRO A 466 28.99 17.31 28.60
N THR A 467 29.04 16.02 28.94
CA THR A 467 28.14 14.99 28.38
C THR A 467 26.67 15.30 28.68
N ARG A 468 26.38 15.82 29.87
CA ARG A 468 25.02 16.21 30.27
C ARG A 468 24.49 17.38 29.43
N LEU A 469 25.34 18.37 29.14
CA LEU A 469 25.01 19.50 28.28
C LEU A 469 24.76 19.04 26.83
N ASP A 470 25.63 18.20 26.28
CA ASP A 470 25.44 17.67 24.92
C ASP A 470 24.12 16.89 24.76
N LEU A 471 23.73 16.12 25.79
CA LEU A 471 22.45 15.41 25.83
C LEU A 471 21.25 16.35 25.92
N HIS A 472 21.39 17.46 26.66
CA HIS A 472 20.37 18.49 26.74
C HIS A 472 20.18 19.21 25.39
N ASP A 473 21.28 19.59 24.74
CA ASP A 473 21.27 20.22 23.42
C ASP A 473 20.68 19.28 22.35
N LEU A 474 21.01 18.00 22.42
CA LEU A 474 20.39 16.97 21.58
C LEU A 474 18.88 16.90 21.81
N ALA A 475 18.42 16.89 23.06
CA ALA A 475 16.99 16.88 23.37
C ALA A 475 16.27 18.14 22.84
N LEU A 476 16.90 19.31 22.94
CA LEU A 476 16.37 20.57 22.41
C LEU A 476 16.29 20.52 20.87
N ARG A 477 17.35 20.07 20.19
CA ARG A 477 17.37 19.89 18.73
C ARG A 477 16.27 18.93 18.27
N CYS A 478 16.09 17.81 18.96
CA CYS A 478 15.02 16.84 18.67
C CYS A 478 13.62 17.47 18.80
N ARG A 479 13.37 18.30 19.81
CA ARG A 479 12.07 18.99 19.99
C ARG A 479 11.80 20.01 18.89
N HIS A 480 12.82 20.74 18.46
CA HIS A 480 12.67 21.84 17.50
C HIS A 480 13.07 21.49 16.06
N ARG A 481 13.28 20.20 15.74
CA ARG A 481 13.79 19.73 14.44
C ARG A 481 13.04 20.26 13.21
N GLU A 482 11.72 20.45 13.29
CA GLU A 482 10.92 21.02 12.18
C GLU A 482 10.92 22.55 12.12
N SER A 483 11.23 23.21 13.24
CA SER A 483 11.31 24.68 13.30
C SER A 483 12.71 25.18 12.93
N LEU A 484 13.74 24.41 13.27
CA LEU A 484 15.14 24.68 12.91
C LEU A 484 15.34 24.76 11.40
N GLY A 485 14.74 23.86 10.61
CA GLY A 485 14.82 23.93 9.14
C GLY A 485 14.23 25.22 8.57
N ARG A 486 13.11 25.69 9.15
CA ARG A 486 12.44 26.94 8.73
C ARG A 486 13.23 28.20 9.11
N LEU A 487 13.86 28.20 10.29
CA LEU A 487 14.66 29.34 10.78
C LEU A 487 16.00 29.48 10.04
N ALA A 488 16.54 28.39 9.50
CA ALA A 488 17.86 28.38 8.86
C ALA A 488 17.92 29.06 7.48
N GLY A 489 16.78 29.43 6.87
CA GLY A 489 16.68 30.32 5.70
C GLY A 489 17.73 30.15 4.60
N GLY A 490 17.53 29.18 3.69
CA GLY A 490 18.38 28.96 2.51
C GLY A 490 18.07 27.64 1.79
N PRO A 491 18.83 27.21 0.75
CA PRO A 491 18.74 25.86 0.19
C PRO A 491 19.09 24.76 1.21
N ALA A 492 19.80 25.12 2.29
CA ALA A 492 19.98 24.30 3.50
C ALA A 492 18.78 24.34 4.47
N GLY A 493 17.78 25.19 4.23
CA GLY A 493 16.48 25.21 4.90
C GLY A 493 15.55 24.07 4.44
N ALA A 494 15.91 23.38 3.35
CA ALA A 494 15.46 22.03 3.04
C ALA A 494 16.19 20.96 3.88
N ALA A 495 16.85 21.35 4.99
CA ALA A 495 17.45 20.42 5.93
C ALA A 495 16.38 19.42 6.37
N ASN A 496 16.63 18.17 5.99
CA ASN A 496 15.92 17.01 6.46
C ASN A 496 15.64 17.17 7.98
N ALA A 497 14.37 17.09 8.40
CA ALA A 497 13.95 17.22 9.80
C ALA A 497 14.50 16.08 10.70
N GLY A 498 15.36 15.21 10.15
CA GLY A 498 16.06 14.18 10.88
C GLY A 498 17.08 14.74 11.87
N VAL A 499 17.26 14.01 12.97
CA VAL A 499 18.31 14.29 13.95
C VAL A 499 19.13 13.03 14.14
N ARG A 500 20.44 13.13 13.91
CA ARG A 500 21.39 12.02 13.96
C ARG A 500 22.39 12.28 15.07
N ALA A 501 22.43 11.41 16.06
CA ALA A 501 23.36 11.50 17.17
C ALA A 501 24.28 10.28 17.25
N LEU A 502 25.54 10.52 17.53
CA LEU A 502 26.55 9.48 17.76
C LEU A 502 26.96 9.47 19.23
N PHE A 503 26.73 8.36 19.90
CA PHE A 503 27.14 8.14 21.29
C PHE A 503 28.38 7.25 21.29
N LYS A 504 29.54 7.82 21.64
CA LYS A 504 30.83 7.12 21.63
C LYS A 504 31.40 7.01 23.04
N GLY A 505 31.97 5.86 23.37
CA GLY A 505 32.64 5.64 24.65
C GLY A 505 32.72 4.16 25.02
N PRO A 506 33.46 3.78 26.08
CA PRO A 506 33.63 2.38 26.49
C PRO A 506 32.32 1.64 26.78
N SER A 507 32.36 0.31 26.77
CA SER A 507 31.18 -0.49 27.13
C SER A 507 30.75 -0.25 28.58
N GLY A 508 29.44 -0.19 28.83
CA GLY A 508 28.88 0.00 30.17
C GLY A 508 28.90 1.42 30.72
N THR A 509 29.16 2.46 29.91
CA THR A 509 29.10 3.88 30.32
C THR A 509 27.71 4.53 30.23
N GLY A 510 26.67 3.77 29.88
CA GLY A 510 25.28 4.25 29.88
C GLY A 510 24.74 4.79 28.56
N LYS A 511 25.41 4.53 27.42
CA LYS A 511 24.96 4.98 26.09
C LYS A 511 23.52 4.56 25.75
N THR A 512 23.20 3.27 25.86
CA THR A 512 21.84 2.74 25.62
C THR A 512 20.82 3.27 26.64
N LEU A 513 21.26 3.49 27.89
CA LEU A 513 20.43 4.11 28.92
C LEU A 513 20.09 5.57 28.54
N ALA A 514 21.07 6.36 28.11
CA ALA A 514 20.86 7.74 27.67
C ALA A 514 19.90 7.81 26.47
N ALA A 515 20.02 6.89 25.50
CA ALA A 515 19.09 6.81 24.37
C ALA A 515 17.64 6.55 24.85
N ARG A 516 17.46 5.63 25.81
CA ARG A 516 16.15 5.35 26.42
C ARG A 516 15.59 6.57 27.15
N LEU A 517 16.41 7.28 27.92
CA LEU A 517 15.99 8.49 28.65
C LEU A 517 15.62 9.63 27.71
N LEU A 518 16.38 9.79 26.61
CA LEU A 518 16.07 10.74 25.56
C LEU A 518 14.72 10.43 24.91
N ALA A 519 14.48 9.18 24.52
CA ALA A 519 13.20 8.74 23.95
C ALA A 519 12.04 9.00 24.91
N ASN A 520 12.20 8.68 26.20
CA ASN A 520 11.19 8.95 27.24
C ASN A 520 10.90 10.44 27.38
N THR A 521 11.93 11.28 27.36
CA THR A 521 11.83 12.75 27.48
C THR A 521 11.11 13.39 26.29
N LEU A 522 11.32 12.83 25.10
CA LEU A 522 10.60 13.19 23.87
C LEU A 522 9.22 12.52 23.80
N GLY A 523 8.95 11.56 24.69
CA GLY A 523 7.82 10.65 24.73
C GLY A 523 7.61 9.89 23.42
N LYS A 524 8.72 9.46 22.81
CA LYS A 524 8.77 8.60 21.63
C LYS A 524 9.14 7.18 22.05
N ASP A 525 8.76 6.22 21.21
CA ASP A 525 9.21 4.84 21.40
C ASP A 525 10.62 4.67 20.84
N LEU A 526 11.40 3.82 21.49
CA LEU A 526 12.76 3.48 21.09
C LEU A 526 12.79 2.06 20.54
N TYR A 527 13.23 1.93 19.29
CA TYR A 527 13.43 0.64 18.63
C TYR A 527 14.91 0.42 18.37
N ARG A 528 15.42 -0.72 18.82
CA ARG A 528 16.80 -1.13 18.58
C ARG A 528 16.88 -2.04 17.35
N VAL A 529 17.66 -1.61 16.37
CA VAL A 529 18.02 -2.41 15.19
C VAL A 529 19.39 -3.03 15.47
N ASP A 530 19.45 -4.36 15.42
CA ASP A 530 20.70 -5.10 15.54
C ASP A 530 21.30 -5.28 14.15
N LEU A 531 22.36 -4.52 13.86
CA LEU A 531 23.02 -4.54 12.56
C LEU A 531 23.72 -5.88 12.28
N ALA A 532 24.23 -6.56 13.31
CA ALA A 532 24.86 -7.87 13.17
C ALA A 532 23.83 -8.96 12.80
N ALA A 533 22.59 -8.83 13.28
CA ALA A 533 21.49 -9.73 12.90
C ALA A 533 21.00 -9.50 11.47
N VAL A 534 21.08 -8.25 10.97
CA VAL A 534 20.59 -7.85 9.65
C VAL A 534 21.58 -8.25 8.54
N VAL A 535 22.90 -8.11 8.77
CA VAL A 535 23.96 -8.44 7.79
C VAL A 535 24.13 -9.95 7.56
N ASN A 536 23.78 -10.80 8.55
CA ASN A 536 24.13 -12.22 8.51
C ASN A 536 23.14 -13.14 7.77
N LYS A 537 21.95 -12.70 7.35
CA LYS A 537 20.93 -13.63 6.86
C LYS A 537 20.88 -13.84 5.36
N TYR A 538 20.87 -12.81 4.50
CA TYR A 538 20.86 -13.03 3.03
C TYR A 538 21.38 -11.79 2.28
N ILE A 539 22.45 -11.94 1.51
CA ILE A 539 23.01 -10.92 0.60
C ILE A 539 21.90 -10.49 -0.38
N GLY A 540 21.45 -9.23 -0.30
CA GLY A 540 20.38 -8.64 -1.13
C GLY A 540 19.01 -8.43 -0.44
N GLU A 541 18.67 -9.19 0.61
CA GLU A 541 17.45 -8.92 1.42
C GLU A 541 17.70 -7.90 2.54
N THR A 542 18.97 -7.75 2.95
CA THR A 542 19.45 -6.82 3.97
C THR A 542 19.03 -5.37 3.70
N GLU A 543 19.24 -4.86 2.48
CA GLU A 543 18.90 -3.48 2.10
C GLU A 543 17.40 -3.22 2.12
N LYS A 544 16.60 -4.18 1.63
CA LYS A 544 15.12 -4.08 1.68
C LYS A 544 14.62 -4.07 3.12
N ASN A 545 15.19 -4.88 3.99
CA ASN A 545 14.81 -4.93 5.39
C ASN A 545 15.23 -3.65 6.14
N LEU A 546 16.43 -3.11 5.87
CA LEU A 546 16.84 -1.81 6.40
C LEU A 546 15.94 -0.70 5.88
N GLU A 547 15.64 -0.65 4.57
CA GLU A 547 14.74 0.37 4.02
C GLU A 547 13.34 0.29 4.63
N ARG A 548 12.83 -0.92 4.82
CA ARG A 548 11.56 -1.14 5.53
C ARG A 548 11.65 -0.62 6.96
N ALA A 549 12.71 -0.94 7.72
CA ALA A 549 12.86 -0.46 9.09
C ALA A 549 12.92 1.07 9.18
N PHE A 550 13.75 1.73 8.38
CA PHE A 550 13.88 3.19 8.35
C PHE A 550 12.58 3.85 7.88
N SER A 551 11.97 3.37 6.79
CA SER A 551 10.71 3.93 6.27
C SER A 551 9.55 3.75 7.25
N ARG A 552 9.47 2.60 7.94
CA ARG A 552 8.49 2.38 9.00
C ARG A 552 8.77 3.29 10.20
N ALA A 553 10.02 3.46 10.59
CA ALA A 553 10.34 4.35 11.69
C ALA A 553 9.95 5.82 11.42
N GLU A 554 10.11 6.28 10.17
CA GLU A 554 9.64 7.59 9.71
C GLU A 554 8.12 7.69 9.72
N GLU A 555 7.41 6.66 9.24
CA GLU A 555 5.94 6.59 9.22
C GLU A 555 5.34 6.66 10.64
N LEU A 556 5.98 5.98 11.59
CA LEU A 556 5.50 5.80 12.96
C LEU A 556 6.04 6.88 13.93
N ASP A 557 6.93 7.74 13.43
CA ASP A 557 7.66 8.79 14.18
C ASP A 557 8.42 8.31 15.42
N VAL A 558 9.00 7.11 15.34
CA VAL A 558 9.76 6.48 16.44
C VAL A 558 11.26 6.82 16.39
N MET A 559 11.94 6.67 17.51
CA MET A 559 13.39 6.82 17.61
C MET A 559 14.07 5.47 17.31
N LEU A 560 15.05 5.48 16.40
CA LEU A 560 15.86 4.31 16.09
C LEU A 560 17.20 4.35 16.84
N LEU A 561 17.54 3.22 17.45
CA LEU A 561 18.85 2.95 18.03
C LEU A 561 19.57 1.92 17.17
N LEU A 562 20.68 2.33 16.57
CA LEU A 562 21.64 1.41 15.97
C LEU A 562 22.70 1.10 17.02
N ASP A 563 22.61 -0.09 17.62
CA ASP A 563 23.59 -0.55 18.59
C ASP A 563 24.79 -1.19 17.90
N GLU A 564 25.97 -1.11 18.52
CA GLU A 564 27.22 -1.67 17.98
C GLU A 564 27.53 -1.19 16.55
N GLY A 565 27.39 0.13 16.34
CA GLY A 565 27.68 0.77 15.06
C GLY A 565 29.15 0.65 14.61
N ASP A 566 30.05 0.09 15.42
CA ASP A 566 31.42 -0.22 15.00
C ASP A 566 31.49 -1.22 13.83
N ALA A 567 30.48 -2.08 13.67
CA ALA A 567 30.33 -2.90 12.46
C ALA A 567 30.20 -2.06 11.18
N LEU A 568 29.64 -0.84 11.27
CA LEU A 568 29.49 0.10 10.14
C LEU A 568 30.72 1.00 9.93
N LEU A 569 31.62 1.02 10.91
CA LEU A 569 32.63 2.09 11.07
C LEU A 569 34.06 1.56 11.14
N THR A 570 34.26 0.26 10.91
CA THR A 570 35.61 -0.30 10.81
C THR A 570 36.29 0.33 9.59
N ARG A 571 37.42 1.01 9.83
CA ARG A 571 38.24 1.64 8.79
C ARG A 571 38.37 0.68 7.61
N ARG A 572 38.00 1.15 6.42
CA ARG A 572 38.10 0.42 5.14
C ARG A 572 39.33 -0.49 5.18
N THR A 573 39.13 -1.80 5.35
CA THR A 573 40.23 -2.74 5.28
C THR A 573 40.73 -2.74 3.84
N ASP A 574 42.05 -2.67 3.66
CA ASP A 574 42.67 -2.79 2.33
C ASP A 574 42.18 -4.08 1.66
N VAL A 575 41.69 -3.91 0.43
CA VAL A 575 40.91 -4.90 -0.32
C VAL A 575 41.75 -6.16 -0.58
N GLY A 576 41.30 -7.31 -0.07
CA GLY A 576 41.90 -8.62 -0.37
C GLY A 576 40.91 -9.68 -0.87
N SER A 577 39.64 -9.62 -0.49
CA SER A 577 38.64 -10.64 -0.85
C SER A 577 37.38 -10.08 -1.49
N SER A 578 36.67 -10.92 -2.27
CA SER A 578 35.37 -10.59 -2.88
C SER A 578 34.30 -10.28 -1.82
N ASN A 579 34.36 -10.88 -0.63
CA ASN A 579 33.44 -10.59 0.48
C ASN A 579 33.61 -9.17 1.05
N ASP A 580 34.83 -8.63 1.09
CA ASP A 580 35.10 -7.26 1.57
C ASP A 580 34.48 -6.21 0.65
N ARG A 581 34.34 -6.52 -0.65
CA ARG A 581 33.75 -5.61 -1.64
C ARG A 581 32.24 -5.44 -1.45
N TYR A 582 31.53 -6.51 -1.06
CA TYR A 582 30.09 -6.48 -0.78
C TYR A 582 29.77 -5.77 0.56
N ALA A 583 30.56 -6.02 1.61
CA ALA A 583 30.42 -5.31 2.88
C ALA A 583 30.58 -3.77 2.73
N ASN A 584 31.49 -3.34 1.85
CA ASN A 584 31.69 -1.92 1.55
C ASN A 584 30.51 -1.28 0.79
N LEU A 585 29.79 -2.04 -0.05
CA LEU A 585 28.62 -1.53 -0.80
C LEU A 585 27.41 -1.33 0.13
N GLU A 586 27.13 -2.32 0.99
CA GLU A 586 26.04 -2.25 1.98
C GLU A 586 26.26 -1.09 2.98
N THR A 587 27.52 -0.84 3.35
CA THR A 587 27.90 0.28 4.23
C THR A 587 27.58 1.63 3.58
N ASN A 588 27.86 1.81 2.27
CA ASN A 588 27.54 3.06 1.57
C ASN A 588 26.04 3.33 1.48
N TYR A 589 25.23 2.30 1.19
CA TYR A 589 23.78 2.42 1.19
C TYR A 589 23.26 2.86 2.57
N LEU A 590 23.70 2.19 3.64
CA LEU A 590 23.26 2.54 4.99
C LEU A 590 23.70 3.95 5.38
N LEU A 591 24.90 4.40 5.00
CA LEU A 591 25.35 5.77 5.22
C LEU A 591 24.45 6.80 4.54
N GLN A 592 24.11 6.57 3.26
CA GLN A 592 23.16 7.42 2.53
C GLN A 592 21.77 7.40 3.18
N ARG A 593 21.34 6.23 3.70
CA ARG A 593 20.04 6.12 4.35
C ARG A 593 19.99 6.83 5.69
N VAL A 594 21.08 6.78 6.46
CA VAL A 594 21.26 7.54 7.71
C VAL A 594 21.17 9.04 7.42
N GLU A 595 21.75 9.54 6.33
CA GLU A 595 21.70 10.96 5.96
C GLU A 595 20.31 11.43 5.52
N SER A 596 19.61 10.60 4.75
CA SER A 596 18.25 10.88 4.27
C SER A 596 17.16 10.55 5.29
N PHE A 597 17.50 9.98 6.46
CA PHE A 597 16.53 9.62 7.48
C PHE A 597 15.91 10.86 8.13
N THR A 598 14.59 10.96 8.06
CA THR A 598 13.84 12.13 8.56
C THR A 598 13.36 11.97 10.02
N GLY A 599 13.71 10.85 10.66
CA GLY A 599 13.41 10.54 12.06
C GLY A 599 14.54 10.90 13.03
N ILE A 600 14.47 10.37 14.25
CA ILE A 600 15.53 10.53 15.26
C ILE A 600 16.35 9.25 15.30
N LEU A 601 17.63 9.35 14.98
CA LEU A 601 18.57 8.24 14.94
C LEU A 601 19.65 8.44 16.00
N VAL A 602 19.85 7.42 16.83
CA VAL A 602 20.99 7.34 17.74
C VAL A 602 21.84 6.14 17.34
N VAL A 603 23.12 6.38 17.12
CA VAL A 603 24.11 5.34 16.85
C VAL A 603 25.01 5.22 18.07
N THR A 604 25.11 4.03 18.65
CA THR A 604 26.01 3.75 19.77
C THR A 604 27.22 2.96 19.31
N THR A 605 28.40 3.30 19.83
CA THR A 605 29.64 2.60 19.50
C THR A 605 30.58 2.53 20.69
N ASN A 606 31.25 1.39 20.82
CA ASN A 606 32.26 1.14 21.84
C ASN A 606 33.68 1.53 21.39
N ALA A 607 33.86 1.78 20.09
CA ALA A 607 35.18 1.95 19.46
C ALA A 607 35.37 3.38 18.95
N GLY A 608 35.25 4.38 19.83
CA GLY A 608 35.35 5.81 19.49
C GLY A 608 36.54 6.17 18.59
N ASP A 609 37.73 5.60 18.87
CA ASP A 609 38.98 5.88 18.15
C ASP A 609 39.08 5.20 16.77
N ARG A 610 38.19 4.25 16.48
CA ARG A 610 38.14 3.53 15.20
C ARG A 610 37.16 4.13 14.19
N ILE A 611 36.30 5.05 14.64
CA ILE A 611 35.31 5.72 13.79
C ILE A 611 36.02 6.62 12.77
N ASP A 612 35.61 6.52 11.52
CA ASP A 612 36.03 7.45 10.47
C ASP A 612 35.56 8.88 10.79
N GLY A 613 36.47 9.86 10.75
CA GLY A 613 36.15 11.27 10.92
C GLY A 613 35.12 11.78 9.89
N ALA A 614 35.02 11.15 8.71
CA ALA A 614 33.98 11.46 7.74
C ALA A 614 32.56 11.09 8.23
N PHE A 615 32.41 10.01 9.00
CA PHE A 615 31.12 9.61 9.58
C PHE A 615 30.70 10.54 10.72
N ALA A 616 31.63 10.86 11.62
CA ALA A 616 31.36 11.78 12.74
C ALA A 616 30.89 13.15 12.24
N ARG A 617 31.42 13.64 11.11
CA ARG A 617 30.99 14.90 10.46
C ARG A 617 29.58 14.87 9.86
N ARG A 618 29.02 13.68 9.61
CA ARG A 618 27.64 13.50 9.09
C ARG A 618 26.60 13.45 10.21
N MET A 619 27.04 13.36 11.46
CA MET A 619 26.18 13.37 12.64
C MET A 619 25.92 14.81 13.07
N ASP A 620 24.69 15.09 13.48
CA ASP A 620 24.30 16.41 13.95
C ASP A 620 24.87 16.71 15.36
N VAL A 621 24.98 15.67 16.20
CA VAL A 621 25.52 15.76 17.56
C VAL A 621 26.39 14.54 17.85
N VAL A 622 27.57 14.76 18.43
CA VAL A 622 28.44 13.68 18.91
C VAL A 622 28.59 13.82 20.42
N VAL A 623 28.16 12.79 21.15
CA VAL A 623 28.18 12.76 22.61
C VAL A 623 29.25 11.79 23.11
N ASP A 624 30.15 12.32 23.92
CA ASP A 624 31.25 11.59 24.54
C ASP A 624 30.84 10.98 25.89
N PHE A 625 30.95 9.66 26.03
CA PHE A 625 30.68 8.91 27.26
C PHE A 625 31.98 8.34 27.85
N PRO A 626 32.77 9.14 28.57
CA PRO A 626 33.99 8.68 29.23
C PRO A 626 33.69 7.73 30.39
N LEU A 627 34.72 7.09 30.94
CA LEU A 627 34.58 6.36 32.20
C LEU A 627 34.18 7.33 33.33
N PRO A 628 33.24 6.94 34.21
CA PRO A 628 32.79 7.79 35.30
C PRO A 628 33.95 8.08 36.27
N GLN A 629 34.08 9.30 36.76
CA GLN A 629 35.04 9.65 37.82
C GLN A 629 34.47 9.26 39.19
N ALA A 630 35.25 9.47 40.26
CA ALA A 630 34.88 9.02 41.60
C ALA A 630 33.47 9.49 42.01
N GLU A 631 33.16 10.78 41.84
CA GLU A 631 31.85 11.35 42.15
C GLU A 631 30.72 10.68 41.38
N GLN A 632 30.83 10.53 40.05
CA GLN A 632 29.79 9.83 39.29
C GLN A 632 29.68 8.37 39.70
N ARG A 633 30.79 7.68 40.03
CA ARG A 633 30.74 6.28 40.51
C ARG A 633 29.98 6.16 41.82
N ARG A 634 30.13 7.09 42.76
CA ARG A 634 29.34 7.12 44.00
C ARG A 634 27.86 7.34 43.73
N THR A 635 27.49 8.25 42.84
CA THR A 635 26.10 8.42 42.41
C THR A 635 25.54 7.13 41.80
N ILE A 636 26.33 6.43 40.97
CA ILE A 636 25.90 5.14 40.37
C ILE A 636 25.71 4.07 41.44
N TRP A 637 26.55 4.04 42.47
CA TRP A 637 26.38 3.15 43.62
C TRP A 637 25.08 3.45 44.37
N ASP A 638 24.78 4.72 44.68
CA ASP A 638 23.51 5.11 45.32
C ASP A 638 22.28 4.66 44.53
N LEU A 639 22.36 4.72 43.21
CA LEU A 639 21.26 4.34 42.33
C LEU A 639 21.03 2.81 42.27
N HIS A 640 22.04 2.01 42.60
CA HIS A 640 21.97 0.54 42.44
C HIS A 640 21.98 -0.23 43.77
N LEU A 641 22.37 0.40 44.87
CA LEU A 641 22.26 -0.20 46.18
C LEU A 641 20.82 -0.11 46.70
N PRO A 642 20.32 -1.15 47.40
CA PRO A 642 18.99 -1.12 48.00
C PRO A 642 18.93 -0.11 49.16
N ALA A 643 17.81 0.60 49.31
CA ALA A 643 17.66 1.68 50.30
C ALA A 643 17.92 1.30 51.77
N GLY A 644 17.91 -0.01 52.10
CA GLY A 644 18.18 -0.54 53.44
C GLY A 644 19.55 -1.24 53.58
N HIS A 645 20.54 -0.90 52.75
CA HIS A 645 21.88 -1.48 52.88
C HIS A 645 22.58 -1.04 54.17
N ALA A 646 23.44 -1.89 54.72
CA ALA A 646 24.28 -1.63 55.90
C ALA A 646 25.73 -1.25 55.53
N VAL A 647 26.02 -0.98 54.25
CA VAL A 647 27.34 -0.50 53.80
C VAL A 647 27.66 0.85 54.40
N ALA A 648 28.85 0.99 55.00
CA ALA A 648 29.32 2.26 55.53
C ALA A 648 29.79 3.22 54.42
N GLU A 649 29.64 4.53 54.65
CA GLU A 649 30.04 5.58 53.67
C GLU A 649 31.52 5.52 53.30
N ALA A 650 32.41 5.24 54.27
CA ALA A 650 33.85 5.22 54.04
C ALA A 650 34.28 4.10 53.06
N PRO A 651 33.90 2.81 53.24
CA PRO A 651 34.12 1.75 52.26
C PRO A 651 33.53 2.05 50.88
N LEU A 652 32.33 2.63 50.83
CA LEU A 652 31.66 2.96 49.58
C LEU A 652 32.44 4.03 48.80
N TRP A 653 32.96 5.03 49.50
CA TRP A 653 33.78 6.07 48.91
C TRP A 653 35.18 5.58 48.51
N ASP A 654 35.78 4.67 49.28
CA ASP A 654 37.05 4.04 48.93
C ASP A 654 36.94 3.21 47.64
N VAL A 655 35.85 2.43 47.49
CA VAL A 655 35.52 1.70 46.25
C VAL A 655 35.31 2.70 45.10
N ALA A 656 34.51 3.74 45.30
CA ALA A 656 34.25 4.72 44.25
C ALA A 656 35.51 5.48 43.82
N GLN A 657 36.47 5.77 44.72
CA GLN A 657 37.71 6.46 44.36
C GLN A 657 38.71 5.54 43.67
N ARG A 658 38.96 4.35 44.22
CA ARG A 658 40.05 3.47 43.77
C ARG A 658 39.65 2.54 42.65
N CYS A 659 38.40 2.12 42.57
CA CYS A 659 37.94 1.16 41.57
C CYS A 659 37.44 1.86 40.30
N ALA A 660 38.25 1.82 39.23
CA ALA A 660 37.89 2.30 37.90
C ALA A 660 36.89 1.36 37.19
N LEU A 661 35.67 1.28 37.71
CA LEU A 661 34.57 0.48 37.15
C LEU A 661 33.65 1.36 36.28
N SER A 662 33.13 0.78 35.18
CA SER A 662 32.05 1.38 34.40
C SER A 662 30.70 1.26 35.13
N GLY A 663 29.70 2.05 34.72
CA GLY A 663 28.37 1.99 35.33
C GLY A 663 27.71 0.60 35.22
N GLY A 664 27.93 -0.10 34.10
CA GLY A 664 27.48 -1.48 33.92
C GLY A 664 28.16 -2.46 34.88
N GLN A 665 29.47 -2.28 35.13
CA GLN A 665 30.20 -3.09 36.11
C GLN A 665 29.72 -2.80 37.54
N ILE A 666 29.49 -1.53 37.89
CA ILE A 666 28.94 -1.14 39.20
C ILE A 666 27.56 -1.77 39.42
N ARG A 667 26.66 -1.69 38.43
CA ARG A 667 25.36 -2.34 38.49
C ARG A 667 25.46 -3.85 38.73
N ASN A 668 26.33 -4.53 38.00
CA ASN A 668 26.54 -5.97 38.15
C ASN A 668 27.11 -6.32 39.54
N ALA A 669 28.04 -5.51 40.05
CA ALA A 669 28.58 -5.67 41.38
C ALA A 669 27.51 -5.45 42.46
N ALA A 670 26.71 -4.38 42.36
CA ALA A 670 25.62 -4.10 43.29
C ALA A 670 24.57 -5.23 43.30
N LEU A 671 24.18 -5.74 42.12
CA LEU A 671 23.27 -6.89 42.01
C LEU A 671 23.84 -8.15 42.63
N HIS A 672 25.13 -8.41 42.44
CA HIS A 672 25.78 -9.58 43.04
C HIS A 672 25.92 -9.44 44.56
N ALA A 673 26.26 -8.25 45.06
CA ALA A 673 26.29 -7.97 46.49
C ALA A 673 24.90 -8.14 47.12
N ALA A 674 23.85 -7.67 46.46
CA ALA A 674 22.47 -7.87 46.89
C ALA A 674 22.06 -9.34 46.89
N LEU A 675 22.49 -10.13 45.90
CA LEU A 675 22.27 -11.57 45.87
C LEU A 675 22.93 -12.29 47.05
N LEU A 676 24.19 -11.96 47.37
CA LEU A 676 24.91 -12.55 48.51
C LEU A 676 24.25 -12.22 49.85
N ALA A 677 23.77 -10.98 49.98
CA ALA A 677 23.05 -10.53 51.17
C ALA A 677 21.68 -11.23 51.30
N PHE A 678 20.96 -11.36 50.19
CA PHE A 678 19.67 -12.04 50.11
C PHE A 678 19.77 -13.52 50.49
N ASP A 679 20.76 -14.24 49.98
CA ASP A 679 21.01 -15.66 50.29
C ASP A 679 21.25 -15.89 51.79
N ARG A 680 21.90 -14.94 52.47
CA ARG A 680 22.16 -15.01 53.92
C ARG A 680 21.03 -14.44 54.78
N GLY A 681 20.00 -13.85 54.18
CA GLY A 681 18.90 -13.20 54.92
C GLY A 681 19.32 -11.97 55.73
N THR A 682 20.45 -11.33 55.40
CA THR A 682 20.97 -10.15 56.10
C THR A 682 21.00 -8.92 55.18
N PRO A 683 20.93 -7.68 55.71
CA PRO A 683 21.17 -6.48 54.92
C PRO A 683 22.55 -6.50 54.23
N LEU A 684 22.64 -5.90 53.04
CA LEU A 684 23.88 -5.81 52.26
C LEU A 684 24.94 -5.03 53.04
N GLY A 685 26.04 -5.69 53.40
CA GLY A 685 27.12 -5.11 54.19
C GLY A 685 28.43 -4.92 53.41
N ASP A 686 29.43 -4.33 54.06
CA ASP A 686 30.73 -4.01 53.44
C ASP A 686 31.43 -5.24 52.82
N SER A 687 31.30 -6.41 53.46
CA SER A 687 31.89 -7.66 52.97
C SER A 687 31.31 -8.10 51.62
N ASP A 688 30.02 -7.87 51.39
CA ASP A 688 29.35 -8.21 50.12
C ASP A 688 29.79 -7.30 49.00
N LEU A 689 29.87 -6.00 49.30
CA LEU A 689 30.34 -4.99 48.37
C LEU A 689 31.75 -5.33 47.89
N LEU A 690 32.67 -5.59 48.82
CA LEU A 690 34.06 -5.94 48.50
C LEU A 690 34.16 -7.25 47.71
N ALA A 691 33.39 -8.28 48.09
CA ALA A 691 33.36 -9.55 47.36
C ALA A 691 32.86 -9.37 45.92
N ALA A 692 31.83 -8.55 45.72
CA ALA A 692 31.26 -8.28 44.40
C ALA A 692 32.19 -7.45 43.52
N VAL A 693 32.84 -6.42 44.05
CA VAL A 693 33.85 -5.62 43.33
C VAL A 693 35.01 -6.50 42.89
N ARG A 694 35.53 -7.37 43.77
CA ARG A 694 36.60 -8.32 43.44
C ARG A 694 36.18 -9.30 42.34
N ARG A 695 34.92 -9.74 42.34
CA ARG A 695 34.38 -10.60 41.28
C ARG A 695 34.36 -9.89 39.93
N GLU A 696 33.94 -8.64 39.86
CA GLU A 696 33.94 -7.88 38.60
C GLU A 696 35.37 -7.67 38.05
N TYR A 697 36.35 -7.36 38.92
CA TYR A 697 37.75 -7.27 38.50
C TYR A 697 38.31 -8.60 37.99
N ARG A 698 37.99 -9.72 38.66
CA ARG A 698 38.36 -11.07 38.17
C ARG A 698 37.75 -11.37 36.81
N LYS A 699 36.47 -11.00 36.61
CA LYS A 699 35.76 -11.20 35.34
C LYS A 699 36.36 -10.38 34.20
N SER A 700 36.82 -9.16 34.48
CA SER A 700 37.49 -8.31 33.49
C SER A 700 38.99 -8.57 33.34
N GLY A 701 39.54 -9.56 34.04
CA GLY A 701 40.98 -9.89 34.03
C GLY A 701 41.88 -8.84 34.70
N GLY A 702 41.33 -7.94 35.52
CA GLY A 702 42.06 -6.85 36.18
C GLY A 702 42.43 -7.16 37.64
N VAL A 703 43.42 -6.44 38.17
CA VAL A 703 43.81 -6.52 39.59
C VAL A 703 42.97 -5.53 40.40
N CYS A 704 42.32 -6.01 41.47
CA CYS A 704 41.51 -5.18 42.35
C CYS A 704 42.43 -4.28 43.22
N PRO A 705 42.23 -2.94 43.22
CA PRO A 705 43.10 -2.00 43.94
C PRO A 705 42.85 -1.92 45.46
N LEU A 706 41.85 -2.64 45.97
CA LEU A 706 41.49 -2.66 47.39
C LEU A 706 42.36 -3.67 48.14
N ARG A 707 43.07 -3.24 49.19
CA ARG A 707 43.89 -4.12 50.02
C ARG A 707 43.02 -5.12 50.80
N GLN A 708 43.57 -6.29 51.12
CA GLN A 708 42.95 -7.18 52.11
C GLN A 708 43.01 -6.48 53.47
N SER A 709 41.85 -6.19 54.06
CA SER A 709 41.78 -6.09 55.52
C SER A 709 42.06 -7.51 56.03
N ALA A 710 43.23 -7.70 56.65
CA ALA A 710 43.62 -8.93 57.33
C ALA A 710 42.80 -9.12 58.60
#